data_AF-A0A957Y5X0-F1
#
_entry.id   AF-A0A957Y5X0-F1
#
_cell.length_a   1.000
_cell.length_b   1.000
_cell.length_c   1.000
_cell.angle_alpha   90.00
_cell.angle_beta   90.00
_cell.angle_gamma   90.00
#
_symmetry.space_group_name_H-M   'P 1'
#
loop_
_entity.id
_entity.type
_entity.pdbx_description
1 polymer ?
#
loop_
_entity_poly.entity_id
_entity_poly.type
_entity_poly.pdbx_seq_one_letter_code
_entity_poly.pdbx_strand_id
1 'polypeptide(L)'
;HGQNGLYGPTVKVIEIHKLAETASRDGVSVVLEEIGSNNLVIVDEGHKGTGSEAQVWKNRQKYLSERGFLLEYSATFAQAIAAAGRRSQQDLLQEYGQAILFDYSYAHFYHDGYGKDFAVLNLQDERPDQAHELLAGALLVFYHQRFLYRQYELAYRPFNIEMPLWVLLGSSVNALYTQSRQRRSDVAEVVAFLKRFVEDRDWSLSVLGRILQSESGFRDAGSGQDLFAPHMPGLLGKDPAEVYQTILADLFHGSGGLEVWELKQADGELGLRLSTADEAAPYFGVINIGDSSAFKKYLAEHVGIETQEDNFRPSQFGQVDAPGSPISLLIGAKKFIEGWSSWRVSSMGLLNVGRGAGSQIIQLFGRGVRLKGKGMSLKRSDALRDGPPPPGISFLETLTIFGWNANYIQTFRQIMDAENLGRAFTLSVQKMTPWPENKLPVPQTKAGFDANQLCWTLDDSGPDVEIDLTARLSVFTSQGQGRQLREQAGERYGTVVVDFRPLADDKPSPYSRMVNQETLYLAALTYKQARGYANLHVTPASVQQVLIQRCRARLSQGDDMPQRLQAVAEQSLCTYLDRFVRMKERDAESKNAEPSYLTAADPRVLSAYQIRVTSDSLAAQIEQLLQGNLDSDAGESLPRLHVDRSLYNPLLTEGGTEWRKQVSLHPPGLNVDERQFIIDIRKFWADNHTLPPWRDQELHILRNTARTGIGLFNRSGFYPDFLLWLSSTDTGTVRVIFVDPHGLHHGGLAGNADKFAALDALRALSNQPEFREKKIRLNGFLLTTTPVDKIVDAEMRSEAELERTYPLLFQRGDYARKLLQTTDADQ
;
A
#
# COMPACT_ATOMS: atom_id res chain seq x y z
N HIS A 1 36.40 25.53 -15.04
CA HIS A 1 37.87 25.39 -15.07
C HIS A 1 38.24 24.21 -15.96
N GLY A 2 39.19 24.41 -16.88
CA GLY A 2 39.69 23.41 -17.81
C GLY A 2 40.30 24.07 -19.04
N GLN A 3 41.51 24.63 -18.92
CA GLN A 3 42.36 24.86 -20.08
C GLN A 3 42.77 23.48 -20.61
N ASN A 4 42.20 23.06 -21.74
CA ASN A 4 42.75 21.98 -22.57
C ASN A 4 42.93 22.55 -23.98
N GLY A 5 44.07 22.23 -24.61
CA GLY A 5 44.52 22.82 -25.86
C GLY A 5 43.55 22.63 -27.03
N LEU A 6 43.84 23.34 -28.14
CA LEU A 6 43.07 23.47 -29.38
C LEU A 6 42.48 22.17 -30.01
N TYR A 7 42.80 20.99 -29.48
CA TYR A 7 42.46 19.67 -30.03
C TYR A 7 41.98 18.63 -28.99
N GLY A 8 41.70 19.02 -27.73
CA GLY A 8 41.16 18.10 -26.71
C GLY A 8 39.62 18.06 -26.68
N PRO A 9 38.99 16.99 -26.16
CA PRO A 9 37.53 16.95 -26.00
C PRO A 9 37.08 18.06 -25.04
N THR A 10 36.14 18.89 -25.51
CA THR A 10 35.56 19.98 -24.71
C THR A 10 34.41 19.43 -23.87
N VAL A 11 34.52 19.49 -22.54
CA VAL A 11 33.46 19.04 -21.63
C VAL A 11 32.61 20.26 -21.23
N LYS A 12 31.29 20.18 -21.47
CA LYS A 12 30.31 21.19 -21.04
C LYS A 12 29.31 20.55 -20.08
N VAL A 13 29.10 21.14 -18.91
CA VAL A 13 28.04 20.76 -17.96
C VAL A 13 26.96 21.83 -18.02
N ILE A 14 25.75 21.45 -18.48
CA ILE A 14 24.66 22.39 -18.77
C ILE A 14 23.37 21.84 -18.19
N GLU A 15 22.62 22.67 -17.47
CA GLU A 15 21.28 22.32 -17.03
C GLU A 15 20.30 22.37 -18.21
N ILE A 16 19.43 21.36 -18.34
CA ILE A 16 18.62 21.18 -19.55
C ILE A 16 17.70 22.36 -19.91
N HIS A 17 17.27 23.14 -18.90
CA HIS A 17 16.43 24.31 -19.09
C HIS A 17 17.19 25.52 -19.68
N LYS A 18 18.53 25.52 -19.61
CA LYS A 18 19.38 26.53 -20.24
C LYS A 18 19.60 26.26 -21.73
N LEU A 19 19.31 25.05 -22.22
CA LEU A 19 19.38 24.74 -23.64
C LEU A 19 18.19 25.36 -24.38
N ALA A 20 18.45 26.02 -25.51
CA ALA A 20 17.41 26.65 -26.32
C ALA A 20 17.67 26.49 -27.82
N GLU A 21 16.61 26.53 -28.62
CA GLU A 21 16.71 26.57 -30.08
C GLU A 21 17.13 27.95 -30.59
N THR A 22 16.78 29.01 -29.85
CA THR A 22 17.15 30.41 -30.15
C THR A 22 17.64 31.12 -28.90
N ALA A 23 18.52 32.11 -29.08
CA ALA A 23 19.08 32.89 -27.98
C ALA A 23 17.99 33.69 -27.24
N SER A 24 17.94 33.55 -25.91
CA SER A 24 17.09 34.37 -25.06
C SER A 24 17.66 35.78 -24.91
N ARG A 25 16.78 36.79 -24.80
CA ARG A 25 17.19 38.20 -24.65
C ARG A 25 17.98 38.49 -23.37
N ASP A 26 17.88 37.61 -22.38
CA ASP A 26 18.50 37.76 -21.07
C ASP A 26 19.90 37.10 -20.96
N GLY A 27 20.40 36.46 -22.03
CA GLY A 27 21.77 35.92 -22.09
C GLY A 27 22.05 34.67 -21.25
N VAL A 28 21.02 34.04 -20.67
CA VAL A 28 21.16 32.86 -19.78
C VAL A 28 21.07 31.52 -20.55
N SER A 29 20.76 31.55 -21.85
CA SER A 29 20.54 30.35 -22.67
C SER A 29 21.73 30.00 -23.55
N VAL A 30 21.94 28.70 -23.77
CA VAL A 30 22.94 28.13 -24.69
C VAL A 30 22.22 27.59 -25.90
N VAL A 31 22.58 28.09 -27.09
CA VAL A 31 21.93 27.72 -28.35
C VAL A 31 22.47 26.37 -28.82
N LEU A 32 21.58 25.45 -29.20
CA LEU A 32 21.96 24.09 -29.62
C LEU A 32 22.93 24.09 -30.81
N GLU A 33 22.71 24.99 -31.77
CA GLU A 33 23.53 25.12 -32.99
C GLU A 33 24.99 25.49 -32.69
N GLU A 34 25.25 26.22 -31.60
CA GLU A 34 26.61 26.57 -31.15
C GLU A 34 27.38 25.38 -30.57
N ILE A 35 26.66 24.32 -30.16
CA ILE A 35 27.25 23.06 -29.69
C ILE A 35 27.42 22.08 -30.87
N GLY A 36 26.49 22.09 -31.81
CA GLY A 36 26.46 21.15 -32.94
C GLY A 36 25.92 19.77 -32.54
N SER A 37 25.94 18.81 -33.48
CA SER A 37 25.27 17.51 -33.33
C SER A 37 26.19 16.28 -33.22
N ASN A 38 27.51 16.47 -33.22
CA ASN A 38 28.49 15.39 -33.12
C ASN A 38 29.10 15.33 -31.71
N ASN A 39 28.27 14.98 -30.72
CA ASN A 39 28.67 14.96 -29.31
C ASN A 39 28.45 13.60 -28.66
N LEU A 40 29.26 13.31 -27.63
CA LEU A 40 28.89 12.35 -26.59
C LEU A 40 28.04 13.10 -25.56
N VAL A 41 26.75 12.81 -25.54
CA VAL A 41 25.78 13.41 -24.62
C VAL A 41 25.53 12.46 -23.47
N ILE A 42 25.80 12.92 -22.25
CA ILE A 42 25.53 12.17 -21.02
C ILE A 42 24.41 12.89 -20.28
N VAL A 43 23.30 12.21 -20.05
CA VAL A 43 22.11 12.75 -19.38
C VAL A 43 21.93 12.06 -18.04
N ASP A 44 21.97 12.84 -16.96
CA ASP A 44 21.54 12.41 -15.64
C ASP A 44 20.03 12.62 -15.48
N GLU A 45 19.32 11.64 -14.92
CA GLU A 45 17.86 11.59 -14.81
C GLU A 45 17.11 11.79 -16.15
N GLY A 46 17.52 11.06 -17.20
CA GLY A 46 17.00 11.25 -18.59
C GLY A 46 15.50 11.03 -18.78
N HIS A 47 14.84 10.42 -17.80
CA HIS A 47 13.41 10.14 -17.81
C HIS A 47 12.59 11.28 -17.15
N LYS A 48 11.99 12.18 -17.93
CA LYS A 48 11.02 13.17 -17.40
C LYS A 48 9.63 12.98 -17.99
N GLY A 49 9.06 11.77 -17.87
CA GLY A 49 7.66 11.49 -18.20
C GLY A 49 7.30 11.61 -19.69
N THR A 50 5.99 11.67 -20.00
CA THR A 50 5.44 11.70 -21.37
C THR A 50 4.80 13.04 -21.75
N GLY A 51 5.08 14.10 -21.00
CA GLY A 51 4.53 15.44 -21.22
C GLY A 51 5.17 16.16 -22.42
N SER A 52 4.59 17.29 -22.84
CA SER A 52 5.13 18.12 -23.92
C SER A 52 6.54 18.63 -23.64
N GLU A 53 6.84 18.97 -22.39
CA GLU A 53 8.17 19.40 -21.94
C GLU A 53 9.21 18.27 -22.04
N ALA A 54 8.82 17.05 -21.70
CA ALA A 54 9.64 15.85 -21.86
C ALA A 54 10.02 15.61 -23.32
N GLN A 55 9.05 15.81 -24.23
CA GLN A 55 9.26 15.65 -25.66
C GLN A 55 10.24 16.71 -26.21
N VAL A 56 10.11 17.96 -25.75
CA VAL A 56 11.06 19.04 -26.10
C VAL A 56 12.48 18.65 -25.67
N TRP A 57 12.64 18.09 -24.48
CA TRP A 57 13.95 17.69 -23.97
C TRP A 57 14.54 16.49 -24.70
N LYS A 58 13.74 15.47 -24.99
CA LYS A 58 14.15 14.34 -25.85
C LYS A 58 14.61 14.83 -27.23
N ASN A 59 13.90 15.79 -27.83
CA ASN A 59 14.28 16.34 -29.12
C ASN A 59 15.63 17.08 -29.06
N ARG A 60 15.87 17.84 -27.99
CA ARG A 60 17.16 18.53 -27.76
C ARG A 60 18.32 17.55 -27.60
N GLN A 61 18.13 16.49 -26.81
CA GLN A 61 19.12 15.43 -26.63
C GLN A 61 19.43 14.75 -27.97
N LYS A 62 18.38 14.38 -28.73
CA LYS A 62 18.51 13.77 -30.06
C LYS A 62 19.26 14.66 -31.05
N TYR A 63 19.01 15.98 -31.04
CA TYR A 63 19.77 16.92 -31.87
C TYR A 63 21.25 16.93 -31.50
N LEU A 64 21.58 17.04 -30.21
CA LEU A 64 22.96 17.10 -29.74
C LEU A 64 23.74 15.81 -30.01
N SER A 65 23.05 14.67 -30.05
CA SER A 65 23.63 13.35 -30.28
C SER A 65 23.41 12.79 -31.69
N GLU A 66 22.85 13.56 -32.63
CA GLU A 66 22.40 13.06 -33.95
C GLU A 66 23.52 12.33 -34.72
N ARG A 67 24.75 12.85 -34.65
CA ARG A 67 25.95 12.27 -35.26
C ARG A 67 26.93 11.69 -34.24
N GLY A 68 26.50 11.57 -32.99
CA GLY A 68 27.31 11.13 -31.87
C GLY A 68 26.65 10.01 -31.07
N PHE A 69 26.80 10.04 -29.74
CA PHE A 69 26.25 9.03 -28.83
C PHE A 69 25.44 9.70 -27.71
N LEU A 70 24.34 9.07 -27.32
CA LEU A 70 23.53 9.45 -26.16
C LEU A 70 23.62 8.35 -25.10
N LEU A 71 24.02 8.70 -23.89
CA LEU A 71 24.01 7.84 -22.72
C LEU A 71 23.10 8.46 -21.66
N GLU A 72 22.08 7.71 -21.26
CA GLU A 72 21.11 8.15 -20.25
C GLU A 72 21.27 7.35 -18.96
N TYR A 73 21.27 8.06 -17.83
CA TYR A 73 21.22 7.49 -16.50
C TYR A 73 19.84 7.78 -15.91
N SER A 74 19.22 6.77 -15.29
CA SER A 74 17.90 6.92 -14.66
C SER A 74 17.74 5.89 -13.56
N ALA A 75 17.24 6.34 -12.40
CA ALA A 75 16.88 5.47 -11.29
C ALA A 75 15.38 5.13 -11.24
N THR A 76 14.53 5.86 -11.98
CA THR A 76 13.05 5.72 -11.89
C THR A 76 12.36 5.42 -13.22
N PHE A 77 13.06 4.73 -14.10
CA PHE A 77 12.61 4.42 -15.45
C PHE A 77 11.39 3.47 -15.48
N ALA A 78 11.42 2.40 -14.70
CA ALA A 78 10.32 1.43 -14.60
C ALA A 78 9.01 2.08 -14.11
N GLN A 79 9.11 3.05 -13.20
CA GLN A 79 7.98 3.77 -12.64
C GLN A 79 7.38 4.76 -13.65
N ALA A 80 8.22 5.43 -14.45
CA ALA A 80 7.74 6.29 -15.53
C ALA A 80 6.98 5.48 -16.60
N ILE A 81 7.42 4.26 -16.91
CA ILE A 81 6.69 3.33 -17.78
C ILE A 81 5.36 2.91 -17.15
N ALA A 82 5.36 2.51 -15.87
CA ALA A 82 4.15 2.07 -15.18
C ALA A 82 3.09 3.18 -15.04
N ALA A 83 3.52 4.45 -15.00
CA ALA A 83 2.64 5.61 -14.95
C ALA A 83 2.12 6.08 -16.33
N ALA A 84 2.65 5.54 -17.44
CA ALA A 84 2.24 5.91 -18.79
C ALA A 84 0.92 5.24 -19.21
N GLY A 85 0.20 5.84 -20.16
CA GLY A 85 -0.97 5.21 -20.78
C GLY A 85 -0.59 3.93 -21.52
N ARG A 86 -1.48 2.93 -21.62
CA ARG A 86 -1.18 1.59 -22.18
C ARG A 86 -0.43 1.59 -23.52
N ARG A 87 -0.76 2.53 -24.42
CA ARG A 87 -0.11 2.63 -25.73
C ARG A 87 1.33 3.14 -25.61
N SER A 88 1.52 4.25 -24.90
CA SER A 88 2.84 4.82 -24.61
C SER A 88 3.70 3.91 -23.74
N GLN A 89 3.10 3.08 -22.90
CA GLN A 89 3.80 2.07 -22.13
C GLN A 89 4.47 1.02 -23.03
N GLN A 90 3.77 0.53 -24.06
CA GLN A 90 4.33 -0.41 -25.03
C GLN A 90 5.46 0.22 -25.85
N ASP A 91 5.26 1.46 -26.32
CA ASP A 91 6.26 2.19 -27.10
C ASP A 91 7.55 2.43 -26.28
N LEU A 92 7.41 2.86 -25.02
CA LEU A 92 8.55 3.06 -24.10
C LEU A 92 9.24 1.74 -23.74
N LEU A 93 8.48 0.67 -23.48
CA LEU A 93 9.07 -0.65 -23.22
C LEU A 93 9.88 -1.16 -24.42
N GLN A 94 9.40 -0.91 -25.65
CA GLN A 94 10.09 -1.31 -26.86
C GLN A 94 11.33 -0.46 -27.15
N GLU A 95 11.23 0.87 -27.01
CA GLU A 95 12.36 1.80 -27.20
C GLU A 95 13.49 1.51 -26.21
N TYR A 96 13.17 1.37 -24.93
CA TYR A 96 14.18 1.26 -23.89
C TYR A 96 14.60 -0.18 -23.57
N GLY A 97 13.70 -1.15 -23.72
CA GLY A 97 14.04 -2.56 -23.51
C GLY A 97 15.16 -3.06 -24.43
N GLN A 98 15.38 -2.39 -25.57
CA GLN A 98 16.47 -2.69 -26.50
C GLN A 98 17.72 -1.82 -26.28
N ALA A 99 17.66 -0.82 -25.40
CA ALA A 99 18.70 0.20 -25.20
C ALA A 99 19.37 0.16 -23.82
N ILE A 100 18.97 -0.75 -22.92
CA ILE A 100 19.59 -0.90 -21.59
C ILE A 100 20.96 -1.58 -21.73
N LEU A 101 22.02 -0.81 -21.48
CA LEU A 101 23.40 -1.31 -21.48
C LEU A 101 23.76 -2.04 -20.18
N PHE A 102 23.25 -1.54 -19.05
CA PHE A 102 23.51 -2.09 -17.72
C PHE A 102 22.33 -1.74 -16.79
N ASP A 103 21.77 -2.74 -16.12
CA ASP A 103 20.70 -2.56 -15.14
C ASP A 103 21.23 -2.91 -13.75
N TYR A 104 21.12 -1.97 -12.82
CA TYR A 104 21.50 -2.14 -11.43
C TYR A 104 20.41 -1.53 -10.54
N SER A 105 19.34 -2.30 -10.37
CA SER A 105 18.17 -1.90 -9.59
C SER A 105 18.50 -1.73 -8.10
N TYR A 106 17.60 -1.06 -7.37
CA TYR A 106 17.76 -0.88 -5.93
C TYR A 106 17.79 -2.23 -5.19
N ALA A 107 17.11 -3.26 -5.70
CA ALA A 107 17.17 -4.60 -5.12
C ALA A 107 18.61 -5.16 -5.12
N HIS A 108 19.34 -5.05 -6.23
CA HIS A 108 20.75 -5.45 -6.30
C HIS A 108 21.62 -4.61 -5.38
N PHE A 109 21.46 -3.28 -5.41
CA PHE A 109 22.15 -2.36 -4.50
C PHE A 109 21.99 -2.77 -3.03
N TYR A 110 20.76 -3.05 -2.62
CA TYR A 110 20.43 -3.44 -1.26
C TYR A 110 20.96 -4.86 -0.91
N HIS A 111 20.84 -5.84 -1.81
CA HIS A 111 21.33 -7.21 -1.59
C HIS A 111 22.86 -7.32 -1.59
N ASP A 112 23.57 -6.44 -2.29
CA ASP A 112 25.03 -6.37 -2.23
C ASP A 112 25.56 -5.68 -0.97
N GLY A 113 24.64 -5.20 -0.12
CA GLY A 113 24.92 -4.58 1.17
C GLY A 113 25.21 -3.08 1.09
N TYR A 114 24.96 -2.44 -0.05
CA TYR A 114 25.12 -1.00 -0.20
C TYR A 114 23.99 -0.22 0.47
N GLY A 115 24.32 1.01 0.86
CA GLY A 115 23.39 1.91 1.52
C GLY A 115 22.91 1.42 2.89
N LYS A 116 21.96 2.18 3.43
CA LYS A 116 21.30 1.92 4.70
C LYS A 116 20.21 0.85 4.55
N ASP A 117 19.93 0.17 5.65
CA ASP A 117 18.64 -0.47 5.89
C ASP A 117 17.52 0.57 6.02
N PHE A 118 16.27 0.13 6.08
CA PHE A 118 15.15 1.03 6.35
C PHE A 118 14.08 0.39 7.24
N ALA A 119 13.39 1.26 7.98
CA ALA A 119 12.21 0.94 8.75
C ALA A 119 11.12 1.97 8.44
N VAL A 120 9.89 1.54 8.20
CA VAL A 120 8.76 2.42 7.92
C VAL A 120 7.68 2.21 8.96
N LEU A 121 7.27 3.26 9.66
CA LEU A 121 6.16 3.27 10.59
C LEU A 121 5.08 4.19 10.01
N ASN A 122 3.98 3.61 9.53
CA ASN A 122 2.93 4.34 8.82
C ASN A 122 1.59 4.26 9.55
N LEU A 123 1.11 5.43 9.98
CA LEU A 123 -0.20 5.65 10.59
C LEU A 123 -1.20 6.02 9.49
N GLN A 124 -2.25 5.21 9.32
CA GLN A 124 -3.27 5.40 8.28
C GLN A 124 -4.58 5.96 8.85
N ASP A 125 -5.20 6.87 8.09
CA ASP A 125 -6.56 7.42 8.29
C ASP A 125 -6.81 8.17 9.62
N GLU A 126 -5.85 8.98 10.11
CA GLU A 126 -5.92 9.55 11.48
C GLU A 126 -5.72 11.06 11.66
N ARG A 127 -6.06 11.57 12.86
CA ARG A 127 -6.11 12.99 13.26
C ARG A 127 -4.73 13.63 13.51
N PRO A 128 -4.64 14.99 13.52
CA PRO A 128 -3.42 15.72 13.89
C PRO A 128 -2.87 15.42 15.29
N ASP A 129 -3.73 15.23 16.31
CA ASP A 129 -3.26 14.90 17.66
C ASP A 129 -2.54 13.55 17.73
N GLN A 130 -3.00 12.55 16.97
CA GLN A 130 -2.30 11.27 16.84
C GLN A 130 -1.06 11.39 15.96
N ALA A 131 -1.06 12.32 14.99
CA ALA A 131 0.14 12.68 14.24
C ALA A 131 1.22 13.27 15.17
N HIS A 132 0.84 14.09 16.16
CA HIS A 132 1.78 14.60 17.17
C HIS A 132 2.34 13.49 18.06
N GLU A 133 1.54 12.49 18.45
CA GLU A 133 2.05 11.30 19.16
C GLU A 133 3.00 10.47 18.30
N LEU A 134 2.69 10.26 17.01
CA LEU A 134 3.59 9.63 16.04
C LEU A 134 4.89 10.42 15.87
N LEU A 135 4.82 11.75 15.74
CA LEU A 135 5.98 12.63 15.61
C LEU A 135 6.82 12.66 16.89
N ALA A 136 6.21 12.53 18.07
CA ALA A 136 6.93 12.37 19.34
C ALA A 136 7.69 11.04 19.38
N GLY A 137 7.05 9.94 18.95
CA GLY A 137 7.73 8.65 18.77
C GLY A 137 8.86 8.72 17.74
N ALA A 138 8.63 9.42 16.63
CA ALA A 138 9.64 9.66 15.60
C ALA A 138 10.85 10.45 16.11
N LEU A 139 10.58 11.50 16.90
CA LEU A 139 11.59 12.30 17.58
C LEU A 139 12.41 11.44 18.55
N LEU A 140 11.79 10.54 19.32
CA LEU A 140 12.50 9.63 20.21
C LEU A 140 13.42 8.66 19.45
N VAL A 141 12.94 8.06 18.35
CA VAL A 141 13.76 7.15 17.53
C VAL A 141 14.92 7.90 16.87
N PHE A 142 14.68 9.12 16.37
CA PHE A 142 15.75 9.98 15.85
C PHE A 142 16.74 10.39 16.95
N TYR A 143 16.25 10.74 18.14
CA TYR A 143 17.09 11.07 19.28
C TYR A 143 17.94 9.88 19.71
N HIS A 144 17.41 8.65 19.68
CA HIS A 144 18.20 7.45 19.94
C HIS A 144 19.39 7.31 18.96
N GLN A 145 19.19 7.60 17.67
CA GLN A 145 20.28 7.64 16.69
C GLN A 145 21.31 8.71 17.07
N ARG A 146 20.87 9.93 17.41
CA ARG A 146 21.76 11.02 17.87
C ARG A 146 22.55 10.63 19.13
N PHE A 147 21.88 10.01 20.10
CA PHE A 147 22.46 9.54 21.34
C PHE A 147 23.57 8.52 21.09
N LEU A 148 23.30 7.50 20.25
CA LEU A 148 24.30 6.50 19.87
C LEU A 148 25.49 7.11 19.13
N TYR A 149 25.25 8.05 18.21
CA TYR A 149 26.32 8.74 17.48
C TYR A 149 27.30 9.45 18.42
N ARG A 150 26.79 10.17 19.44
CA ARG A 150 27.63 10.85 20.43
C ARG A 150 28.35 9.85 21.35
N GLN A 151 27.64 8.81 21.79
CA GLN A 151 28.19 7.82 22.72
C GLN A 151 29.37 7.04 22.11
N TYR A 152 29.28 6.69 20.82
CA TYR A 152 30.25 5.82 20.14
C TYR A 152 31.00 6.51 19.00
N GLU A 153 31.12 7.85 19.02
CA GLU A 153 31.69 8.66 17.93
C GLU A 153 33.03 8.10 17.42
N LEU A 154 33.98 7.81 18.33
CA LEU A 154 35.30 7.28 18.00
C LEU A 154 35.23 5.91 17.30
N ALA A 155 34.30 5.05 17.73
CA ALA A 155 34.12 3.71 17.15
C ALA A 155 33.44 3.77 15.77
N TYR A 156 32.62 4.78 15.51
CA TYR A 156 31.92 4.98 14.24
C TYR A 156 32.76 5.70 13.17
N ARG A 157 33.80 6.45 13.56
CA ARG A 157 34.68 7.17 12.62
C ARG A 157 35.18 6.33 11.43
N PRO A 158 35.67 5.08 11.60
CA PRO A 158 36.11 4.26 10.47
C PRO A 158 35.00 3.97 9.44
N PHE A 159 33.74 3.98 9.87
CA PHE A 159 32.55 3.70 9.07
C PHE A 159 31.98 4.95 8.37
N ASN A 160 32.60 6.12 8.59
CA ASN A 160 32.15 7.40 8.03
C ASN A 160 30.66 7.69 8.30
N ILE A 161 30.17 7.27 9.46
CA ILE A 161 28.81 7.61 9.89
C ILE A 161 28.77 9.11 10.12
N GLU A 162 27.83 9.77 9.47
CA GLU A 162 27.61 11.20 9.60
C GLU A 162 26.65 11.51 10.75
N MET A 163 26.77 12.72 11.27
CA MET A 163 25.90 13.21 12.33
C MET A 163 24.43 13.23 11.89
N PRO A 164 23.50 12.53 12.58
CA PRO A 164 22.12 12.34 12.13
C PRO A 164 21.37 13.65 11.83
N LEU A 165 20.53 13.60 10.78
CA LEU A 165 19.65 14.66 10.33
C LEU A 165 18.22 14.12 10.15
N TRP A 166 17.24 14.85 10.68
CA TRP A 166 15.82 14.55 10.54
C TRP A 166 15.20 15.41 9.45
N VAL A 167 14.43 14.79 8.54
CA VAL A 167 13.82 15.50 7.40
C VAL A 167 12.32 15.28 7.39
N LEU A 168 11.52 16.35 7.49
CA LEU A 168 10.07 16.30 7.52
C LEU A 168 9.49 16.93 6.24
N LEU A 169 8.75 16.14 5.48
CA LEU A 169 8.25 16.51 4.16
C LEU A 169 6.73 16.47 4.12
N GLY A 170 6.14 17.62 3.82
CA GLY A 170 4.71 17.79 3.58
C GLY A 170 4.36 17.84 2.10
N SER A 171 3.16 17.40 1.75
CA SER A 171 2.62 17.53 0.40
C SER A 171 2.24 18.98 0.04
N SER A 172 1.95 19.80 1.06
CA SER A 172 1.38 21.14 0.92
C SER A 172 2.01 22.19 1.84
N VAL A 173 2.19 23.40 1.28
CA VAL A 173 2.55 24.61 2.05
C VAL A 173 1.30 25.44 2.36
N ASN A 174 0.30 25.43 1.46
CA ASN A 174 -0.98 26.14 1.57
C ASN A 174 -2.08 25.44 0.72
N ALA A 175 -2.45 24.20 1.05
CA ALA A 175 -3.46 23.47 0.26
C ALA A 175 -4.90 23.72 0.75
N LEU A 176 -5.82 23.88 -0.19
CA LEU A 176 -7.27 23.80 0.04
C LEU A 176 -7.68 22.33 0.01
N TYR A 177 -8.02 21.75 1.15
CA TYR A 177 -8.54 20.39 1.19
C TYR A 177 -10.03 20.40 0.86
N THR A 178 -10.42 19.67 -0.19
CA THR A 178 -11.76 19.67 -0.79
C THR A 178 -12.85 19.14 0.14
N GLN A 179 -12.51 18.27 1.09
CA GLN A 179 -13.48 17.67 2.02
C GLN A 179 -13.93 18.61 3.15
N SER A 180 -13.11 19.60 3.56
CA SER A 180 -13.45 20.51 4.66
C SER A 180 -13.53 21.99 4.25
N ARG A 181 -13.17 22.34 3.01
CA ARG A 181 -13.00 23.75 2.53
C ARG A 181 -12.09 24.60 3.42
N GLN A 182 -11.28 23.98 4.30
CA GLN A 182 -10.29 24.67 5.12
C GLN A 182 -8.91 24.56 4.48
N ARG A 183 -8.13 25.63 4.59
CA ARG A 183 -6.71 25.62 4.21
C ARG A 183 -5.92 24.89 5.30
N ARG A 184 -5.25 23.80 4.93
CA ARG A 184 -4.30 23.09 5.81
C ARG A 184 -2.92 23.09 5.19
N SER A 185 -1.91 23.19 6.05
CA SER A 185 -0.50 23.15 5.67
C SER A 185 0.19 22.06 6.46
N ASP A 186 0.73 21.06 5.75
CA ASP A 186 1.43 19.94 6.38
C ASP A 186 2.71 20.43 7.09
N VAL A 187 3.39 21.42 6.50
CA VAL A 187 4.57 22.06 7.09
C VAL A 187 4.20 22.82 8.38
N ALA A 188 3.05 23.50 8.41
CA ALA A 188 2.59 24.19 9.62
C ALA A 188 2.23 23.21 10.74
N GLU A 189 1.69 22.03 10.41
CA GLU A 189 1.39 20.99 11.40
C GLU A 189 2.67 20.51 12.11
N VAL A 190 3.79 20.38 11.39
CA VAL A 190 5.09 20.07 12.01
C VAL A 190 5.52 21.18 12.96
N VAL A 191 5.37 22.44 12.55
CA VAL A 191 5.71 23.59 13.41
C VAL A 191 4.80 23.62 14.65
N ALA A 192 3.52 23.29 14.51
CA ALA A 192 2.58 23.17 15.62
C ALA A 192 2.95 22.03 16.57
N PHE A 193 3.38 20.87 16.05
CA PHE A 193 3.94 19.77 16.85
C PHE A 193 5.15 20.24 17.66
N LEU A 194 6.13 20.88 17.01
CA LEU A 194 7.35 21.36 17.70
C LEU A 194 7.00 22.37 18.79
N LYS A 195 6.08 23.32 18.50
CA LYS A 195 5.59 24.30 19.48
C LYS A 195 4.97 23.59 20.68
N ARG A 196 4.05 22.66 20.45
CA ARG A 196 3.41 21.88 21.50
C ARG A 196 4.43 21.08 22.31
N PHE A 197 5.40 20.45 21.66
CA PHE A 197 6.42 19.65 22.33
C PHE A 197 7.27 20.49 23.28
N VAL A 198 7.65 21.71 22.91
CA VAL A 198 8.52 22.56 23.76
C VAL A 198 7.76 23.40 24.78
N GLU A 199 6.50 23.77 24.51
CA GLU A 199 5.69 24.64 25.37
C GLU A 199 4.74 23.87 26.30
N ASP A 200 4.20 22.72 25.89
CA ASP A 200 3.34 21.85 26.70
C ASP A 200 4.16 20.70 27.29
N ARG A 201 4.85 21.00 28.38
CA ARG A 201 5.74 20.05 29.07
C ARG A 201 4.97 18.84 29.61
N ASP A 202 3.78 19.02 30.15
CA ASP A 202 3.01 17.94 30.77
C ASP A 202 2.54 16.93 29.71
N TRP A 203 2.05 17.41 28.56
CA TRP A 203 1.72 16.55 27.43
C TRP A 203 2.96 15.79 26.94
N SER A 204 4.09 16.49 26.77
CA SER A 204 5.32 15.89 26.27
C SER A 204 5.85 14.80 27.20
N LEU A 205 5.92 15.05 28.50
CA LEU A 205 6.35 14.06 29.48
C LEU A 205 5.40 12.85 29.55
N SER A 206 4.09 13.07 29.41
CA SER A 206 3.09 12.00 29.38
C SER A 206 3.28 11.09 28.16
N VAL A 207 3.44 11.68 26.97
CA VAL A 207 3.68 10.91 25.73
C VAL A 207 5.01 10.17 25.81
N LEU A 208 6.10 10.85 26.16
CA LEU A 208 7.43 10.24 26.29
C LEU A 208 7.42 9.11 27.31
N GLY A 209 6.79 9.30 28.47
CA GLY A 209 6.67 8.27 29.51
C GLY A 209 6.01 7.00 29.03
N ARG A 210 4.88 7.13 28.33
CA ARG A 210 4.19 5.99 27.70
C ARG A 210 5.09 5.24 26.72
N ILE A 211 5.74 5.95 25.79
CA ILE A 211 6.55 5.29 24.75
C ILE A 211 7.81 4.64 25.37
N LEU A 212 8.48 5.31 26.31
CA LEU A 212 9.68 4.78 26.99
C LEU A 212 9.40 3.55 27.87
N GLN A 213 8.14 3.37 28.32
CA GLN A 213 7.67 2.20 29.05
C GLN A 213 7.13 1.07 28.14
N SER A 214 7.26 1.20 26.81
CA SER A 214 6.66 0.27 25.83
C SER A 214 5.12 0.23 25.90
N GLU A 215 4.53 1.38 26.20
CA GLU A 215 3.09 1.61 26.28
C GLU A 215 2.66 2.77 25.38
N SER A 216 3.28 2.92 24.21
CA SER A 216 2.95 3.98 23.23
C SER A 216 1.47 3.95 22.84
N GLY A 217 0.83 2.80 23.00
CA GLY A 217 -0.52 2.52 22.57
C GLY A 217 -0.54 1.77 21.24
N PHE A 218 0.56 1.73 20.48
CA PHE A 218 0.63 1.03 19.21
C PHE A 218 1.29 -0.34 19.41
N ARG A 219 0.48 -1.40 19.57
CA ARG A 219 0.96 -2.76 19.84
C ARG A 219 0.66 -3.70 18.70
N ASP A 220 1.67 -4.44 18.25
CA ASP A 220 1.53 -5.47 17.23
C ASP A 220 0.44 -6.48 17.59
N ALA A 221 -0.48 -6.74 16.66
CA ALA A 221 -1.67 -7.57 16.85
C ALA A 221 -1.33 -9.05 17.10
N GLY A 222 -0.17 -9.54 16.61
CA GLY A 222 0.25 -10.92 16.80
C GLY A 222 1.00 -11.17 18.11
N SER A 223 1.98 -10.32 18.40
CA SER A 223 2.94 -10.46 19.50
C SER A 223 2.62 -9.62 20.74
N GLY A 224 1.75 -8.62 20.61
CA GLY A 224 1.42 -7.66 21.67
C GLY A 224 2.55 -6.68 22.02
N GLN A 225 3.68 -6.70 21.28
CA GLN A 225 4.83 -5.82 21.53
C GLN A 225 4.57 -4.40 21.02
N ASP A 226 5.13 -3.42 21.72
CA ASP A 226 5.11 -2.02 21.30
C ASP A 226 5.89 -1.82 20.00
N LEU A 227 5.32 -1.04 19.08
CA LEU A 227 5.88 -0.85 17.74
C LEU A 227 7.04 0.16 17.68
N PHE A 228 7.23 1.03 18.67
CA PHE A 228 8.38 1.94 18.75
C PHE A 228 9.56 1.33 19.50
N ALA A 229 9.29 0.52 20.52
CA ALA A 229 10.31 -0.01 21.42
C ALA A 229 11.50 -0.70 20.71
N PRO A 230 11.32 -1.53 19.65
CA PRO A 230 12.43 -2.16 18.94
C PRO A 230 13.43 -1.19 18.29
N HIS A 231 13.01 0.05 18.01
CA HIS A 231 13.82 1.05 17.30
C HIS A 231 14.65 1.94 18.23
N MET A 232 14.43 1.86 19.55
CA MET A 232 15.09 2.71 20.53
C MET A 232 15.44 2.00 21.85
N PRO A 233 16.04 0.78 21.82
CA PRO A 233 16.30 0.00 23.02
C PRO A 233 17.19 0.73 24.04
N GLY A 234 18.09 1.62 23.59
CA GLY A 234 18.97 2.39 24.47
C GLY A 234 18.26 3.48 25.30
N LEU A 235 17.01 3.80 24.97
CA LEU A 235 16.20 4.79 25.70
C LEU A 235 15.15 4.17 26.63
N LEU A 236 14.75 2.92 26.40
CA LEU A 236 13.67 2.27 27.16
C LEU A 236 13.97 2.27 28.67
N GLY A 237 12.94 2.56 29.47
CA GLY A 237 13.03 2.62 30.93
C GLY A 237 13.78 3.81 31.52
N LYS A 238 14.31 4.74 30.70
CA LYS A 238 14.88 6.01 31.20
C LYS A 238 13.81 6.94 31.73
N ASP A 239 14.22 7.87 32.60
CA ASP A 239 13.35 8.92 33.11
C ASP A 239 12.89 9.86 31.96
N PRO A 240 11.58 10.01 31.72
CA PRO A 240 11.07 10.89 30.66
C PRO A 240 11.51 12.34 30.82
N ALA A 241 11.68 12.82 32.05
CA ALA A 241 12.12 14.19 32.29
C ALA A 241 13.59 14.41 31.90
N GLU A 242 14.47 13.46 32.21
CA GLU A 242 15.87 13.47 31.76
C GLU A 242 15.98 13.39 30.22
N VAL A 243 15.22 12.49 29.60
CA VAL A 243 15.20 12.35 28.13
C VAL A 243 14.68 13.63 27.47
N TYR A 244 13.61 14.23 27.99
CA TYR A 244 13.08 15.50 27.49
C TYR A 244 14.13 16.63 27.55
N GLN A 245 14.80 16.80 28.70
CA GLN A 245 15.81 17.85 28.87
C GLN A 245 17.02 17.65 27.94
N THR A 246 17.45 16.40 27.75
CA THR A 246 18.57 16.10 26.85
C THR A 246 18.20 16.29 25.38
N ILE A 247 16.96 16.01 24.97
CA ILE A 247 16.46 16.37 23.63
C ILE A 247 16.52 17.89 23.42
N LEU A 248 16.00 18.67 24.37
CA LEU A 248 16.01 20.13 24.29
C LEU A 248 17.45 20.69 24.12
N ALA A 249 18.40 20.19 24.92
CA ALA A 249 19.79 20.62 24.86
C ALA A 249 20.51 20.15 23.58
N ASP A 250 20.39 18.86 23.24
CA ASP A 250 21.20 18.23 22.19
C ASP A 250 20.68 18.45 20.78
N LEU A 251 19.36 18.54 20.62
CA LEU A 251 18.69 18.67 19.33
C LEU A 251 18.17 20.06 19.05
N PHE A 252 17.65 20.78 20.07
CA PHE A 252 16.99 22.08 19.89
C PHE A 252 17.81 23.27 20.41
N HIS A 253 19.02 23.00 20.92
CA HIS A 253 20.01 23.99 21.37
C HIS A 253 19.53 24.91 22.50
N GLY A 254 18.52 24.53 23.29
CA GLY A 254 18.01 25.39 24.35
C GLY A 254 16.64 24.98 24.88
N SER A 255 15.96 25.93 25.52
CA SER A 255 14.64 25.78 26.12
C SER A 255 13.80 27.04 25.89
N GLY A 256 12.54 27.02 26.30
CA GLY A 256 11.61 28.14 26.12
C GLY A 256 10.69 27.98 24.90
N GLY A 257 10.16 29.09 24.41
CA GLY A 257 9.20 29.10 23.31
C GLY A 257 9.86 28.83 21.95
N LEU A 258 9.07 28.30 21.02
CA LEU A 258 9.51 28.10 19.63
C LEU A 258 9.44 29.42 18.86
N GLU A 259 10.55 29.82 18.23
CA GLU A 259 10.65 31.01 17.39
C GLU A 259 10.96 30.65 15.94
N VAL A 260 10.36 31.40 15.01
CA VAL A 260 10.58 31.27 13.56
C VAL A 260 11.17 32.58 13.04
N TRP A 261 12.29 32.50 12.33
CA TRP A 261 13.04 33.65 11.82
C TRP A 261 13.25 33.56 10.32
N GLU A 262 12.86 34.57 9.55
CA GLU A 262 13.13 34.66 8.12
C GLU A 262 14.58 35.08 7.85
N LEU A 263 15.31 34.27 7.09
CA LEU A 263 16.69 34.56 6.70
C LEU A 263 16.69 35.45 5.45
N LYS A 264 16.92 36.76 5.57
CA LYS A 264 16.85 37.66 4.41
C LYS A 264 17.93 37.43 3.36
N GLN A 265 19.03 36.81 3.74
CA GLN A 265 20.12 36.44 2.82
C GLN A 265 19.85 35.14 2.04
N ALA A 266 18.69 34.49 2.24
CA ALA A 266 18.32 33.24 1.59
C ALA A 266 16.82 33.17 1.27
N ASP A 267 16.47 33.15 -0.03
CA ASP A 267 15.08 33.21 -0.46
C ASP A 267 14.28 31.95 -0.09
N GLY A 268 13.19 32.15 0.65
CA GLY A 268 12.28 31.09 1.08
C GLY A 268 12.76 30.24 2.26
N GLU A 269 13.81 30.66 2.97
CA GLU A 269 14.32 29.98 4.18
C GLU A 269 13.85 30.64 5.48
N LEU A 270 13.35 29.81 6.41
CA LEU A 270 13.02 30.21 7.78
C LEU A 270 13.80 29.35 8.78
N GLY A 271 14.57 29.97 9.67
CA GLY A 271 15.27 29.31 10.76
C GLY A 271 14.34 29.04 11.95
N LEU A 272 14.54 27.89 12.59
CA LEU A 272 13.87 27.48 13.83
C LEU A 272 14.84 27.56 15.00
N ARG A 273 14.46 28.26 16.07
CA ARG A 273 15.24 28.35 17.31
C ARG A 273 14.33 28.36 18.54
N LEU A 274 14.93 28.09 19.71
CA LEU A 274 14.27 28.29 21.00
C LEU A 274 14.73 29.60 21.63
N SER A 275 13.92 30.19 22.51
CA SER A 275 14.18 31.50 23.10
C SER A 275 15.51 31.59 23.87
N THR A 276 16.04 30.49 24.40
CA THR A 276 17.33 30.46 25.10
C THR A 276 18.48 29.91 24.24
N ALA A 277 18.34 29.85 22.92
CA ALA A 277 19.38 29.30 22.04
C ALA A 277 20.65 30.17 22.05
N ASP A 278 21.81 29.52 21.94
CA ASP A 278 23.11 30.21 21.84
C ASP A 278 23.19 31.04 20.53
N GLU A 279 23.55 32.32 20.64
CA GLU A 279 23.70 33.22 19.50
C GLU A 279 24.80 32.79 18.51
N ALA A 280 25.76 31.95 18.93
CA ALA A 280 26.75 31.38 18.02
C ALA A 280 26.14 30.39 17.02
N ALA A 281 25.14 29.61 17.43
CA ALA A 281 24.47 28.59 16.61
C ALA A 281 22.97 28.51 16.95
N PRO A 282 22.20 29.59 16.69
CA PRO A 282 20.86 29.73 17.26
C PRO A 282 19.85 28.78 16.62
N TYR A 283 20.06 28.44 15.35
CA TYR A 283 19.10 27.63 14.60
C TYR A 283 19.41 26.14 14.74
N PHE A 284 18.43 25.37 15.18
CA PHE A 284 18.48 23.92 15.19
C PHE A 284 17.84 23.30 13.94
N GLY A 285 16.94 24.03 13.29
CA GLY A 285 16.25 23.56 12.10
C GLY A 285 16.02 24.66 11.08
N VAL A 286 15.74 24.25 9.85
CA VAL A 286 15.38 25.18 8.76
C VAL A 286 14.16 24.68 7.99
N ILE A 287 13.26 25.61 7.69
CA ILE A 287 12.13 25.43 6.79
C ILE A 287 12.51 26.02 5.44
N ASN A 288 12.44 25.24 4.37
CA ASN A 288 12.70 25.74 3.01
C ASN A 288 11.48 25.51 2.09
N ILE A 289 10.83 26.61 1.71
CA ILE A 289 9.55 26.58 0.98
C ILE A 289 9.51 27.60 -0.15
N GLY A 290 8.60 27.38 -1.10
CA GLY A 290 8.44 28.24 -2.27
C GLY A 290 7.83 29.60 -1.95
N ASP A 291 6.78 29.62 -1.13
CA ASP A 291 6.02 30.82 -0.79
C ASP A 291 6.10 31.09 0.72
N SER A 292 7.19 31.73 1.15
CA SER A 292 7.41 32.07 2.57
C SER A 292 6.41 33.09 3.07
N SER A 293 5.99 34.05 2.23
CA SER A 293 5.09 35.13 2.62
C SER A 293 3.72 34.62 3.05
N ALA A 294 3.10 33.76 2.24
CA ALA A 294 1.81 33.18 2.61
C ALA A 294 1.91 32.22 3.81
N PHE A 295 3.04 31.52 3.96
CA PHE A 295 3.27 30.62 5.09
C PHE A 295 3.44 31.37 6.42
N LYS A 296 4.18 32.49 6.44
CA LYS A 296 4.30 33.35 7.64
C LYS A 296 2.94 33.82 8.15
N LYS A 297 2.07 34.26 7.24
CA LYS A 297 0.70 34.65 7.57
C LYS A 297 -0.10 33.48 8.14
N TYR A 298 0.04 32.29 7.57
CA TYR A 298 -0.61 31.08 8.07
C TYR A 298 -0.14 30.73 9.49
N LEU A 299 1.17 30.81 9.77
CA LEU A 299 1.72 30.57 11.11
C LEU A 299 1.15 31.53 12.15
N ALA A 300 1.04 32.82 11.83
CA ALA A 300 0.46 33.81 12.72
C ALA A 300 -1.04 33.52 12.99
N GLU A 301 -1.82 33.26 11.95
CA GLU A 301 -3.29 33.07 12.05
C GLU A 301 -3.70 31.75 12.70
N HIS A 302 -2.93 30.67 12.49
CA HIS A 302 -3.36 29.32 12.85
C HIS A 302 -2.47 28.61 13.88
N VAL A 303 -1.19 28.99 14.00
CA VAL A 303 -0.24 28.39 14.96
C VAL A 303 0.10 29.37 16.09
N GLY A 304 -0.17 30.66 15.91
CA GLY A 304 0.12 31.72 16.87
C GLY A 304 1.61 32.02 16.99
N ILE A 305 2.37 31.91 15.89
CA ILE A 305 3.79 32.26 15.84
C ILE A 305 3.99 33.42 14.88
N GLU A 306 4.45 34.55 15.42
CA GLU A 306 4.93 35.69 14.63
C GLU A 306 6.36 35.42 14.14
N THR A 307 6.61 35.70 12.87
CA THR A 307 7.92 35.47 12.26
C THR A 307 8.81 36.70 12.43
N GLN A 308 10.04 36.49 12.90
CA GLN A 308 11.06 37.53 13.06
C GLN A 308 12.01 37.57 11.85
N GLU A 309 12.93 38.53 11.78
CA GLU A 309 13.85 38.70 10.64
C GLU A 309 15.32 38.61 11.06
N ASP A 310 16.08 37.73 10.40
CA ASP A 310 17.55 37.68 10.49
C ASP A 310 18.15 38.26 9.21
N ASN A 311 18.75 39.44 9.33
CA ASN A 311 19.31 40.18 8.22
C ASN A 311 20.77 39.80 7.90
N PHE A 312 21.44 39.07 8.80
CA PHE A 312 22.88 38.92 8.80
C PHE A 312 23.33 37.51 8.42
N ARG A 313 22.62 36.48 8.89
CA ARG A 313 23.08 35.10 8.69
C ARG A 313 22.76 34.60 7.28
N PRO A 314 23.70 33.89 6.63
CA PRO A 314 23.50 33.29 5.31
C PRO A 314 22.57 32.06 5.38
N SER A 315 22.26 31.49 4.20
CA SER A 315 21.50 30.24 4.05
C SER A 315 21.99 29.16 5.01
N GLN A 316 21.09 28.66 5.86
CA GLN A 316 21.37 27.54 6.76
C GLN A 316 21.19 26.22 6.03
N PHE A 317 20.25 26.17 5.07
CA PHE A 317 20.05 25.01 4.23
C PHE A 317 21.28 24.70 3.36
N GLY A 318 21.90 25.72 2.77
CA GLY A 318 23.13 25.58 1.98
C GLY A 318 24.35 25.11 2.79
N GLN A 319 24.27 25.15 4.12
CA GLN A 319 25.34 24.72 5.04
C GLN A 319 25.00 23.40 5.76
N VAL A 320 23.91 22.71 5.40
CA VAL A 320 23.50 21.48 6.09
C VAL A 320 24.55 20.36 5.99
N ASP A 321 25.30 20.31 4.88
CA ASP A 321 26.35 19.32 4.65
C ASP A 321 27.74 19.78 5.09
N ALA A 322 27.86 20.99 5.64
CA ALA A 322 29.13 21.45 6.20
C ALA A 322 29.53 20.55 7.40
N PRO A 323 30.82 20.18 7.52
CA PRO A 323 31.30 19.45 8.69
C PRO A 323 30.95 20.19 9.98
N GLY A 324 30.27 19.51 10.91
CA GLY A 324 29.86 20.11 12.19
C GLY A 324 28.64 21.03 12.10
N SER A 325 27.89 21.02 11.00
CA SER A 325 26.65 21.79 10.86
C SER A 325 25.68 21.53 12.03
N PRO A 326 25.23 22.58 12.75
CA PRO A 326 24.41 22.44 13.94
C PRO A 326 22.96 22.06 13.59
N ILE A 327 22.56 22.19 12.32
CA ILE A 327 21.20 21.88 11.86
C ILE A 327 20.91 20.38 12.04
N SER A 328 19.89 20.07 12.84
CA SER A 328 19.41 18.72 13.14
C SER A 328 18.08 18.39 12.45
N LEU A 329 17.33 19.41 12.01
CA LEU A 329 16.01 19.28 11.41
C LEU A 329 15.85 20.08 10.11
N LEU A 330 15.36 19.42 9.06
CA LEU A 330 14.89 20.08 7.84
C LEU A 330 13.38 19.88 7.71
N ILE A 331 12.64 20.94 7.38
CA ILE A 331 11.22 20.86 7.09
C ILE A 331 10.95 21.47 5.72
N GLY A 332 10.14 20.82 4.89
CA GLY A 332 9.52 21.53 3.79
C GLY A 332 8.61 20.70 2.92
N ALA A 333 8.51 21.12 1.66
CA ALA A 333 7.60 20.55 0.69
C ALA A 333 8.30 20.39 -0.67
N LYS A 334 7.62 20.71 -1.79
CA LYS A 334 8.09 20.48 -3.17
C LYS A 334 9.51 20.97 -3.49
N LYS A 335 10.01 22.04 -2.84
CA LYS A 335 11.42 22.51 -3.02
C LYS A 335 12.46 21.49 -2.57
N PHE A 336 12.15 20.59 -1.63
CA PHE A 336 13.06 19.54 -1.17
C PHE A 336 13.14 18.33 -2.12
N ILE A 337 12.48 18.36 -3.26
CA ILE A 337 12.46 17.21 -4.16
C ILE A 337 13.67 17.22 -5.09
N GLU A 338 14.24 18.37 -5.41
CA GLU A 338 15.39 18.52 -6.33
C GLU A 338 16.44 19.46 -5.73
N GLY A 339 17.71 19.33 -6.14
CA GLY A 339 18.75 20.33 -5.82
C GLY A 339 19.46 20.23 -4.46
N TRP A 340 19.29 19.14 -3.69
CA TRP A 340 20.06 18.92 -2.45
C TRP A 340 20.39 17.44 -2.21
N SER A 341 21.46 17.16 -1.47
CA SER A 341 21.97 15.80 -1.23
C SER A 341 22.80 15.73 0.05
N SER A 342 22.27 15.08 1.10
CA SER A 342 22.98 14.88 2.36
C SER A 342 23.17 13.41 2.74
N TRP A 343 24.36 13.06 3.22
CA TRP A 343 24.66 11.73 3.80
C TRP A 343 24.15 11.60 5.25
N ARG A 344 23.74 12.71 5.86
CA ARG A 344 23.33 12.82 7.27
C ARG A 344 21.91 12.29 7.52
N VAL A 345 21.08 12.21 6.49
CA VAL A 345 19.65 11.84 6.58
C VAL A 345 19.51 10.48 7.25
N SER A 346 18.92 10.44 8.45
CA SER A 346 18.78 9.22 9.25
C SER A 346 17.32 8.92 9.62
N SER A 347 16.49 9.96 9.64
CA SER A 347 15.05 9.85 9.85
C SER A 347 14.30 10.74 8.86
N MET A 348 13.15 10.28 8.38
CA MET A 348 12.28 11.00 7.46
C MET A 348 10.83 10.95 7.94
N GLY A 349 10.09 12.05 7.85
CA GLY A 349 8.64 12.07 8.03
C GLY A 349 7.95 12.47 6.74
N LEU A 350 6.93 11.71 6.36
CA LEU A 350 6.13 11.91 5.15
C LEU A 350 4.67 12.16 5.56
N LEU A 351 4.19 13.38 5.34
CA LEU A 351 2.88 13.85 5.81
C LEU A 351 1.91 14.02 4.64
N ASN A 352 0.78 13.31 4.68
CA ASN A 352 -0.32 13.37 3.70
C ASN A 352 0.12 13.12 2.25
N VAL A 353 1.09 12.23 2.06
CA VAL A 353 1.68 11.98 0.74
C VAL A 353 0.89 10.91 -0.05
N GLY A 354 0.18 11.36 -1.09
CA GLY A 354 -0.66 10.52 -1.96
C GLY A 354 0.08 9.79 -3.09
N ARG A 355 -0.63 8.89 -3.79
CA ARG A 355 -0.09 8.04 -4.87
C ARG A 355 0.55 8.81 -6.04
N GLY A 356 0.08 10.03 -6.33
CA GLY A 356 0.56 10.85 -7.46
C GLY A 356 1.96 11.45 -7.29
N ALA A 357 2.54 11.44 -6.09
CA ALA A 357 3.87 11.95 -5.81
C ALA A 357 4.99 10.89 -5.97
N GLY A 358 4.66 9.72 -6.54
CA GLY A 358 5.47 8.51 -6.49
C GLY A 358 6.94 8.65 -6.92
N SER A 359 7.23 9.24 -8.07
CA SER A 359 8.62 9.39 -8.56
C SER A 359 9.49 10.25 -7.66
N GLN A 360 8.92 11.32 -7.12
CA GLN A 360 9.61 12.29 -6.28
C GLN A 360 10.01 11.70 -4.91
N ILE A 361 9.16 10.82 -4.38
CA ILE A 361 9.43 10.18 -3.08
C ILE A 361 10.47 9.07 -3.22
N ILE A 362 10.53 8.36 -4.36
CA ILE A 362 11.61 7.39 -4.63
C ILE A 362 12.96 8.11 -4.67
N GLN A 363 13.03 9.28 -5.32
CA GLN A 363 14.25 10.07 -5.32
C GLN A 363 14.66 10.50 -3.90
N LEU A 364 13.70 10.91 -3.08
CA LEU A 364 13.94 11.24 -1.67
C LEU A 364 14.41 10.03 -0.85
N PHE A 365 13.79 8.87 -1.05
CA PHE A 365 14.21 7.62 -0.42
C PHE A 365 15.63 7.25 -0.84
N GLY A 366 15.94 7.29 -2.13
CA GLY A 366 17.28 7.05 -2.68
C GLY A 366 18.34 8.01 -2.14
N ARG A 367 17.95 9.23 -1.71
CA ARG A 367 18.83 10.16 -0.98
C ARG A 367 18.97 9.77 0.49
N GLY A 368 17.90 9.33 1.14
CA GLY A 368 17.91 8.93 2.55
C GLY A 368 18.73 7.67 2.84
N VAL A 369 18.73 6.69 1.94
CA VAL A 369 19.45 5.42 2.11
C VAL A 369 20.95 5.51 1.85
N ARG A 370 21.47 6.70 1.51
CA ARG A 370 22.89 6.90 1.22
C ARG A 370 23.75 6.67 2.47
N LEU A 371 24.80 5.89 2.31
CA LEU A 371 25.78 5.57 3.35
C LEU A 371 27.18 5.67 2.78
N LYS A 372 28.11 6.34 3.48
CA LYS A 372 29.53 6.37 3.09
C LYS A 372 30.21 5.03 3.35
N GLY A 373 29.90 4.38 4.47
CA GLY A 373 30.42 3.07 4.83
C GLY A 373 31.90 3.09 5.20
N LYS A 374 32.40 1.96 5.68
CA LYS A 374 33.81 1.82 6.08
C LYS A 374 34.74 2.05 4.91
N GLY A 375 35.70 2.97 5.05
CA GLY A 375 36.66 3.30 3.99
C GLY A 375 36.02 3.74 2.67
N MET A 376 34.85 4.40 2.69
CA MET A 376 34.08 4.79 1.51
C MET A 376 33.57 3.61 0.65
N SER A 377 33.42 2.43 1.25
CA SER A 377 32.87 1.24 0.57
C SER A 377 31.41 1.36 0.16
N LEU A 378 30.68 2.36 0.69
CA LEU A 378 29.23 2.55 0.55
C LEU A 378 28.39 1.40 1.15
N LYS A 379 29.03 0.45 1.84
CA LYS A 379 28.39 -0.73 2.43
C LYS A 379 28.16 -0.57 3.92
N ARG A 380 27.06 -1.15 4.39
CA ARG A 380 26.75 -1.28 5.80
C ARG A 380 27.69 -2.26 6.49
N SER A 381 27.89 -2.05 7.79
CA SER A 381 28.82 -2.80 8.61
C SER A 381 28.57 -4.31 8.58
N ASP A 382 27.31 -4.75 8.61
CA ASP A 382 26.91 -6.17 8.54
C ASP A 382 27.28 -6.86 7.21
N ALA A 383 27.49 -6.10 6.13
CA ALA A 383 27.91 -6.64 4.84
C ALA A 383 29.44 -6.76 4.70
N LEU A 384 30.19 -6.21 5.65
CA LEU A 384 31.65 -6.25 5.67
C LEU A 384 32.11 -7.52 6.40
N ARG A 385 33.12 -8.21 5.87
CA ARG A 385 33.70 -9.42 6.49
C ARG A 385 34.78 -9.10 7.53
N ASP A 386 34.73 -7.91 8.11
CA ASP A 386 35.81 -7.27 8.87
C ASP A 386 35.66 -7.41 10.40
N GLY A 387 34.99 -8.46 10.86
CA GLY A 387 34.68 -8.68 12.28
C GLY A 387 33.38 -8.01 12.74
N PRO A 388 33.04 -8.12 14.03
CA PRO A 388 31.75 -7.64 14.54
C PRO A 388 31.66 -6.10 14.48
N PRO A 389 30.51 -5.55 14.08
CA PRO A 389 30.31 -4.11 14.02
C PRO A 389 30.29 -3.46 15.41
N PRO A 390 30.62 -2.17 15.53
CA PRO A 390 30.47 -1.43 16.79
C PRO A 390 29.03 -1.48 17.34
N PRO A 391 28.84 -1.47 18.68
CA PRO A 391 27.52 -1.54 19.28
C PRO A 391 26.59 -0.44 18.77
N GLY A 392 25.37 -0.79 18.35
CA GLY A 392 24.34 0.16 17.95
C GLY A 392 24.50 0.80 16.57
N ILE A 393 25.57 0.49 15.82
CA ILE A 393 25.80 1.11 14.50
C ILE A 393 24.68 0.79 13.50
N SER A 394 24.04 -0.37 13.61
CA SER A 394 22.93 -0.78 12.74
C SER A 394 21.76 0.20 12.77
N PHE A 395 21.52 0.89 13.90
CA PHE A 395 20.49 1.93 13.99
C PHE A 395 20.85 3.20 13.20
N LEU A 396 22.15 3.52 13.08
CA LEU A 396 22.65 4.64 12.26
C LEU A 396 22.75 4.26 10.78
N GLU A 397 22.93 2.96 10.50
CA GLU A 397 22.85 2.38 9.17
C GLU A 397 21.41 2.01 8.76
N THR A 398 20.40 2.47 9.51
CA THR A 398 18.98 2.30 9.17
C THR A 398 18.31 3.65 9.00
N LEU A 399 17.68 3.88 7.84
CA LEU A 399 16.80 5.01 7.58
C LEU A 399 15.42 4.74 8.15
N THR A 400 14.98 5.53 9.13
CA THR A 400 13.62 5.40 9.68
C THR A 400 12.67 6.36 8.98
N ILE A 401 11.52 5.88 8.53
CA ILE A 401 10.52 6.65 7.78
C ILE A 401 9.21 6.61 8.55
N PHE A 402 8.67 7.77 8.90
CA PHE A 402 7.39 7.91 9.57
C PHE A 402 6.36 8.45 8.59
N GLY A 403 5.29 7.71 8.36
CA GLY A 403 4.19 8.09 7.48
C GLY A 403 2.95 8.49 8.28
N TRP A 404 2.35 9.62 7.94
CA TRP A 404 1.00 9.99 8.39
C TRP A 404 0.11 10.16 7.17
N ASN A 405 -0.93 9.31 7.06
CA ASN A 405 -1.79 9.19 5.89
C ASN A 405 -0.99 8.98 4.58
N ALA A 406 0.15 8.27 4.67
CA ALA A 406 1.05 8.06 3.54
C ALA A 406 0.66 6.78 2.78
N ASN A 407 -0.32 6.91 1.88
CA ASN A 407 -0.75 5.82 0.97
C ASN A 407 0.35 5.36 0.00
N TYR A 408 1.42 6.14 -0.12
CA TYR A 408 2.58 5.82 -0.95
C TYR A 408 3.39 4.61 -0.46
N ILE A 409 3.48 4.34 0.86
CA ILE A 409 4.31 3.24 1.40
C ILE A 409 3.90 1.87 0.82
N GLN A 410 2.60 1.65 0.63
CA GLN A 410 2.09 0.43 -0.03
C GLN A 410 2.50 0.35 -1.51
N THR A 411 2.54 1.49 -2.20
CA THR A 411 2.98 1.57 -3.60
C THR A 411 4.49 1.35 -3.70
N PHE A 412 5.26 1.91 -2.77
CA PHE A 412 6.70 1.66 -2.65
C PHE A 412 7.02 0.18 -2.44
N ARG A 413 6.28 -0.50 -1.55
CA ARG A 413 6.39 -1.95 -1.39
C ARG A 413 6.13 -2.70 -2.69
N GLN A 414 5.03 -2.39 -3.37
CA GLN A 414 4.71 -3.03 -4.65
C GLN A 414 5.79 -2.81 -5.70
N ILE A 415 6.41 -1.62 -5.72
CA ILE A 415 7.53 -1.29 -6.61
C ILE A 415 8.77 -2.10 -6.23
N MET A 416 9.13 -2.17 -4.95
CA MET A 416 10.26 -2.95 -4.45
C MET A 416 10.11 -4.45 -4.76
N ASP A 417 8.92 -4.99 -4.52
CA ASP A 417 8.56 -6.38 -4.86
C ASP A 417 8.60 -6.59 -6.39
N ALA A 418 8.25 -5.56 -7.15
CA ALA A 418 8.28 -5.56 -8.62
C ALA A 418 9.63 -5.15 -9.24
N GLU A 419 10.64 -4.75 -8.47
CA GLU A 419 12.01 -4.47 -8.94
C GLU A 419 12.98 -5.59 -8.57
N ASN A 420 12.63 -6.42 -7.58
CA ASN A 420 13.34 -7.67 -7.27
C ASN A 420 13.00 -8.76 -8.31
N LEU A 421 13.03 -8.38 -9.60
CA LEU A 421 12.66 -9.25 -10.70
C LEU A 421 13.84 -10.13 -11.03
N GLY A 422 13.90 -11.22 -10.30
CA GLY A 422 14.59 -12.41 -10.77
C GLY A 422 14.15 -12.84 -12.18
N ARG A 423 14.81 -13.87 -12.73
CA ARG A 423 14.55 -14.37 -14.08
C ARG A 423 13.07 -14.73 -14.25
N ALA A 424 12.48 -14.26 -15.34
CA ALA A 424 11.07 -14.50 -15.66
C ALA A 424 10.92 -15.71 -16.58
N PHE A 425 9.92 -16.54 -16.29
CA PHE A 425 9.53 -17.69 -17.07
C PHE A 425 8.03 -17.68 -17.32
N THR A 426 7.60 -18.21 -18.46
CA THR A 426 6.19 -18.46 -18.77
C THR A 426 5.96 -19.96 -18.81
N LEU A 427 5.04 -20.45 -17.99
CA LEU A 427 4.57 -21.84 -18.00
C LEU A 427 3.18 -21.88 -18.62
N SER A 428 3.07 -22.36 -19.86
CA SER A 428 1.78 -22.65 -20.49
C SER A 428 1.10 -23.84 -19.80
N VAL A 429 -0.18 -23.71 -19.47
CA VAL A 429 -0.94 -24.83 -18.90
C VAL A 429 -1.43 -25.75 -20.02
N GLN A 430 -1.49 -27.05 -19.72
CA GLN A 430 -2.09 -28.05 -20.57
C GLN A 430 -3.59 -28.11 -20.27
N LYS A 431 -4.42 -27.77 -21.26
CA LYS A 431 -5.88 -27.87 -21.13
C LYS A 431 -6.31 -29.34 -21.20
N MET A 432 -7.36 -29.67 -20.46
CA MET A 432 -7.95 -31.00 -20.45
C MET A 432 -8.31 -31.44 -21.88
N THR A 433 -7.89 -32.65 -22.26
CA THR A 433 -8.10 -33.21 -23.60
C THR A 433 -8.66 -34.64 -23.46
N PRO A 434 -9.85 -34.94 -24.02
CA PRO A 434 -10.75 -34.03 -24.73
C PRO A 434 -11.40 -33.01 -23.80
N TRP A 435 -11.71 -31.82 -24.32
CA TRP A 435 -12.46 -30.80 -23.57
C TRP A 435 -13.93 -31.23 -23.39
N PRO A 436 -14.53 -31.07 -22.21
CA PRO A 436 -15.92 -31.47 -21.95
C PRO A 436 -16.92 -30.44 -22.53
N GLU A 437 -17.10 -30.49 -23.85
CA GLU A 437 -18.01 -29.59 -24.57
C GLU A 437 -19.46 -29.68 -24.05
N ASN A 438 -20.11 -28.53 -23.90
CA ASN A 438 -21.50 -28.39 -23.43
C ASN A 438 -21.79 -28.97 -22.03
N LYS A 439 -20.77 -29.32 -21.25
CA LYS A 439 -20.91 -29.84 -19.87
C LYS A 439 -20.54 -28.83 -18.79
N LEU A 440 -20.06 -27.64 -19.17
CA LEU A 440 -19.54 -26.61 -18.27
C LEU A 440 -20.40 -25.33 -18.26
N PRO A 441 -21.66 -25.38 -17.83
CA PRO A 441 -22.50 -24.19 -17.73
C PRO A 441 -21.99 -23.24 -16.65
N VAL A 442 -22.08 -21.94 -16.92
CA VAL A 442 -21.82 -20.83 -16.00
C VAL A 442 -22.91 -19.77 -16.17
N PRO A 443 -23.35 -19.11 -15.08
CA PRO A 443 -24.26 -18.00 -15.20
C PRO A 443 -23.57 -16.80 -15.86
N GLN A 444 -24.26 -16.18 -16.80
CA GLN A 444 -23.81 -14.97 -17.48
C GLN A 444 -25.01 -14.03 -17.65
N THR A 445 -24.77 -12.72 -17.56
CA THR A 445 -25.79 -11.71 -17.83
C THR A 445 -26.18 -11.74 -19.31
N LYS A 446 -27.49 -11.72 -19.61
CA LYS A 446 -28.06 -11.68 -20.96
C LYS A 446 -27.41 -10.58 -21.81
N ALA A 447 -27.13 -10.90 -23.06
CA ALA A 447 -26.55 -9.94 -23.99
C ALA A 447 -27.42 -8.67 -24.12
N GLY A 448 -26.82 -7.50 -23.91
CA GLY A 448 -27.49 -6.20 -24.03
C GLY A 448 -28.18 -5.70 -22.75
N PHE A 449 -28.23 -6.48 -21.68
CA PHE A 449 -28.70 -5.99 -20.38
C PHE A 449 -27.62 -5.17 -19.67
N ASP A 450 -28.00 -3.99 -19.18
CA ASP A 450 -27.14 -3.11 -18.39
C ASP A 450 -27.91 -2.61 -17.17
N ALA A 451 -27.46 -3.00 -15.98
CA ALA A 451 -28.08 -2.61 -14.72
C ALA A 451 -28.04 -1.08 -14.49
N ASN A 452 -27.09 -0.36 -15.10
CA ASN A 452 -27.00 1.10 -14.99
C ASN A 452 -28.18 1.83 -15.66
N GLN A 453 -28.98 1.14 -16.48
CA GLN A 453 -30.19 1.70 -17.09
C GLN A 453 -31.41 1.65 -16.16
N LEU A 454 -31.33 0.92 -15.04
CA LEU A 454 -32.42 0.83 -14.05
C LEU A 454 -32.31 1.93 -13.01
N CYS A 455 -33.43 2.48 -12.56
CA CYS A 455 -33.46 3.46 -11.47
C CYS A 455 -33.82 2.80 -10.13
N TRP A 456 -33.06 3.10 -9.07
CA TRP A 456 -33.34 2.62 -7.70
C TRP A 456 -33.50 3.79 -6.74
N THR A 457 -34.42 3.69 -5.79
CA THR A 457 -34.52 4.63 -4.67
C THR A 457 -33.80 4.05 -3.47
N LEU A 458 -32.97 4.86 -2.79
CA LEU A 458 -32.29 4.47 -1.56
C LEU A 458 -33.32 4.17 -0.47
N ASP A 459 -33.15 3.03 0.20
CA ASP A 459 -33.95 2.59 1.33
C ASP A 459 -33.09 1.75 2.30
N ASP A 460 -33.69 1.22 3.35
CA ASP A 460 -33.05 0.36 4.36
C ASP A 460 -33.09 -1.14 4.04
N SER A 461 -33.37 -1.55 2.80
CA SER A 461 -33.35 -2.97 2.41
C SER A 461 -31.93 -3.54 2.23
N GLY A 462 -30.91 -2.68 2.25
CA GLY A 462 -29.50 -3.05 2.15
C GLY A 462 -28.93 -3.65 3.45
N PRO A 463 -27.70 -4.20 3.38
CA PRO A 463 -27.07 -4.84 4.53
C PRO A 463 -26.62 -3.82 5.58
N ASP A 464 -26.50 -4.27 6.83
CA ASP A 464 -25.91 -3.47 7.91
C ASP A 464 -24.45 -3.10 7.58
N VAL A 465 -24.04 -1.91 8.01
CA VAL A 465 -22.70 -1.36 7.86
C VAL A 465 -22.08 -1.16 9.23
N GLU A 466 -20.95 -1.82 9.43
CA GLU A 466 -20.02 -1.53 10.50
C GLU A 466 -18.69 -1.11 9.91
N ILE A 467 -18.22 0.07 10.30
CA ILE A 467 -16.87 0.54 9.96
C ILE A 467 -15.99 0.53 11.20
N ASP A 468 -14.74 0.11 11.03
CA ASP A 468 -13.72 0.18 12.07
C ASP A 468 -12.75 1.33 11.74
N LEU A 469 -12.79 2.37 12.56
CA LEU A 469 -12.00 3.59 12.45
C LEU A 469 -11.06 3.72 13.65
N THR A 470 -10.57 2.58 14.15
CA THR A 470 -9.53 2.54 15.17
C THR A 470 -8.15 2.78 14.56
N ALA A 471 -7.28 3.45 15.31
CA ALA A 471 -5.95 3.81 14.81
C ALA A 471 -5.08 2.58 14.58
N ARG A 472 -4.58 2.44 13.35
CA ARG A 472 -3.68 1.35 12.95
C ARG A 472 -2.31 1.88 12.56
N LEU A 473 -1.28 1.39 13.25
CA LEU A 473 0.12 1.61 12.88
C LEU A 473 0.65 0.37 12.19
N SER A 474 1.12 0.54 10.96
CA SER A 474 1.81 -0.51 10.20
C SER A 474 3.32 -0.27 10.24
N VAL A 475 4.09 -1.30 10.57
CA VAL A 475 5.56 -1.26 10.62
C VAL A 475 6.14 -2.20 9.58
N PHE A 476 7.03 -1.67 8.74
CA PHE A 476 7.80 -2.39 7.74
C PHE A 476 9.28 -2.31 8.09
N THR A 477 9.98 -3.44 8.22
CA THR A 477 11.43 -3.43 8.46
C THR A 477 12.16 -4.28 7.44
N SER A 478 13.35 -3.83 7.03
CA SER A 478 14.22 -4.56 6.10
C SER A 478 15.18 -5.55 6.82
N GLN A 479 15.22 -5.55 8.16
CA GLN A 479 16.17 -6.35 8.95
C GLN A 479 15.73 -7.82 9.16
N GLY A 480 16.65 -8.77 8.93
CA GLY A 480 16.51 -10.20 9.25
C GLY A 480 17.38 -11.13 8.39
N GLN A 481 17.69 -12.34 8.85
CA GLN A 481 18.31 -13.37 8.01
C GLN A 481 17.37 -13.70 6.84
N GLY A 482 17.80 -13.32 5.63
CA GLY A 482 17.00 -13.38 4.41
C GLY A 482 16.46 -12.05 3.89
N ARG A 483 16.73 -10.91 4.57
CA ARG A 483 16.48 -9.54 4.07
C ARG A 483 15.08 -9.34 3.46
N GLN A 484 14.05 -9.79 4.17
CA GLN A 484 12.64 -9.65 3.79
C GLN A 484 11.97 -8.51 4.56
N LEU A 485 10.99 -7.86 3.91
CA LEU A 485 10.07 -6.92 4.55
C LEU A 485 9.19 -7.66 5.57
N ARG A 486 9.35 -7.35 6.86
CA ARG A 486 8.44 -7.81 7.92
C ARG A 486 7.35 -6.78 8.16
N GLU A 487 6.09 -7.22 8.14
CA GLU A 487 4.93 -6.38 8.43
C GLU A 487 4.40 -6.71 9.83
N GLN A 488 4.25 -5.67 10.63
CA GLN A 488 3.57 -5.70 11.91
C GLN A 488 2.46 -4.64 11.89
N ALA A 489 1.30 -4.97 12.43
CA ALA A 489 0.16 -4.05 12.46
C ALA A 489 -0.34 -3.97 13.88
N GLY A 490 -0.52 -2.77 14.41
CA GLY A 490 -0.96 -2.56 15.78
C GLY A 490 -2.10 -1.58 15.95
N GLU A 491 -2.95 -1.83 16.95
CA GLU A 491 -4.15 -1.05 17.27
C GLU A 491 -3.99 -0.30 18.60
N ARG A 492 -4.61 0.88 18.72
CA ARG A 492 -4.62 1.68 19.96
C ARG A 492 -5.55 1.09 21.04
N TYR A 493 -5.15 1.19 22.31
CA TYR A 493 -5.97 0.78 23.45
C TYR A 493 -7.28 1.59 23.57
N GLY A 494 -8.40 0.89 23.81
CA GLY A 494 -9.72 1.45 24.12
C GLY A 494 -10.57 1.74 22.88
N THR A 495 -11.68 1.02 22.72
CA THR A 495 -12.63 1.18 21.61
C THR A 495 -14.00 1.63 22.09
N VAL A 496 -14.61 2.60 21.41
CA VAL A 496 -16.00 3.01 21.60
C VAL A 496 -16.82 2.56 20.39
N VAL A 497 -17.97 1.94 20.64
CA VAL A 497 -18.93 1.60 19.59
C VAL A 497 -19.97 2.71 19.49
N VAL A 498 -19.99 3.38 18.34
CA VAL A 498 -21.01 4.35 17.95
C VAL A 498 -22.08 3.62 17.16
N ASP A 499 -23.22 3.39 17.80
CA ASP A 499 -24.39 2.81 17.14
C ASP A 499 -25.42 3.90 16.88
N PHE A 500 -25.74 4.16 15.61
CA PHE A 500 -26.75 5.17 15.25
C PHE A 500 -28.18 4.64 15.39
N ARG A 501 -28.34 3.32 15.63
CA ARG A 501 -29.64 2.66 15.75
C ARG A 501 -30.37 3.00 17.04
N PRO A 502 -31.73 2.96 17.06
CA PRO A 502 -32.50 3.15 18.28
C PRO A 502 -32.07 2.21 19.40
N LEU A 503 -32.15 2.69 20.64
CA LEU A 503 -31.98 1.87 21.83
C LEU A 503 -33.18 0.91 21.98
N ALA A 504 -33.09 -0.07 22.89
CA ALA A 504 -34.08 -1.13 23.12
C ALA A 504 -35.54 -0.67 23.44
N ASP A 505 -35.80 0.64 23.51
CA ASP A 505 -37.11 1.26 23.74
C ASP A 505 -37.55 2.20 22.57
N ASP A 506 -37.02 2.03 21.35
CA ASP A 506 -37.18 2.96 20.20
C ASP A 506 -36.73 4.41 20.48
N LYS A 507 -35.97 4.62 21.57
CA LYS A 507 -35.38 5.92 21.88
C LYS A 507 -34.26 6.21 20.86
N PRO A 508 -34.22 7.42 20.25
CA PRO A 508 -33.15 7.78 19.32
C PRO A 508 -31.79 7.66 19.99
N SER A 509 -30.82 7.08 19.28
CA SER A 509 -29.42 7.04 19.73
C SER A 509 -28.94 8.45 20.11
N PRO A 510 -28.16 8.60 21.20
CA PRO A 510 -27.54 9.87 21.53
C PRO A 510 -26.68 10.38 20.37
N TYR A 511 -26.04 9.48 19.62
CA TYR A 511 -25.16 9.81 18.50
C TYR A 511 -25.93 10.31 17.28
N SER A 512 -27.10 9.74 16.97
CA SER A 512 -27.88 10.16 15.79
C SER A 512 -28.45 11.57 15.93
N ARG A 513 -28.64 12.06 17.16
CA ARG A 513 -29.03 13.44 17.46
C ARG A 513 -27.90 14.46 17.29
N MET A 514 -26.65 14.00 17.31
CA MET A 514 -25.46 14.85 17.21
C MET A 514 -25.01 15.05 15.75
N VAL A 515 -25.67 14.38 14.79
CA VAL A 515 -25.39 14.43 13.36
C VAL A 515 -26.33 15.39 12.65
N ASN A 516 -25.78 16.30 11.85
CA ASN A 516 -26.52 17.21 10.99
C ASN A 516 -27.01 16.48 9.73
N GLN A 517 -28.33 16.25 9.66
CA GLN A 517 -28.97 15.48 8.58
C GLN A 517 -28.91 16.17 7.22
N GLU A 518 -29.00 17.51 7.16
CA GLU A 518 -28.90 18.25 5.90
C GLU A 518 -27.49 18.13 5.29
N THR A 519 -26.46 18.23 6.14
CA THR A 519 -25.06 18.06 5.73
C THR A 519 -24.81 16.64 5.25
N LEU A 520 -25.34 15.65 5.96
CA LEU A 520 -25.23 14.24 5.59
C LEU A 520 -25.91 13.94 4.24
N TYR A 521 -27.08 14.53 3.98
CA TYR A 521 -27.78 14.41 2.70
C TYR A 521 -26.97 15.02 1.55
N LEU A 522 -26.39 16.21 1.73
CA LEU A 522 -25.53 16.84 0.72
C LEU A 522 -24.24 16.03 0.47
N ALA A 523 -23.66 15.45 1.52
CA ALA A 523 -22.51 14.55 1.41
C ALA A 523 -22.87 13.30 0.59
N ALA A 524 -24.03 12.68 0.83
CA ALA A 524 -24.53 11.54 0.07
C ALA A 524 -24.72 11.86 -1.42
N LEU A 525 -25.29 13.02 -1.76
CA LEU A 525 -25.45 13.47 -3.15
C LEU A 525 -24.10 13.70 -3.84
N THR A 526 -23.15 14.32 -3.12
CA THR A 526 -21.80 14.56 -3.63
C THR A 526 -21.07 13.24 -3.89
N TYR A 527 -21.16 12.28 -2.96
CA TYR A 527 -20.57 10.96 -3.09
C TYR A 527 -21.19 10.16 -4.24
N LYS A 528 -22.53 10.18 -4.36
CA LYS A 528 -23.28 9.59 -5.49
C LYS A 528 -22.74 10.10 -6.83
N GLN A 529 -22.54 11.41 -6.98
CA GLN A 529 -22.01 12.01 -8.20
C GLN A 529 -20.56 11.56 -8.47
N ALA A 530 -19.70 11.55 -7.44
CA ALA A 530 -18.31 11.13 -7.57
C ALA A 530 -18.16 9.65 -7.96
N ARG A 531 -19.05 8.77 -7.50
CA ARG A 531 -19.06 7.33 -7.83
C ARG A 531 -19.77 7.02 -9.16
N GLY A 532 -20.40 8.01 -9.78
CA GLY A 532 -21.15 7.83 -11.02
C GLY A 532 -22.43 7.02 -10.85
N TYR A 533 -23.05 7.04 -9.67
CA TYR A 533 -24.33 6.35 -9.40
C TYR A 533 -25.51 7.14 -9.96
N ALA A 534 -25.48 7.47 -11.25
CA ALA A 534 -26.47 8.34 -11.91
C ALA A 534 -27.91 7.83 -11.70
N ASN A 535 -28.06 6.52 -11.61
CA ASN A 535 -29.31 5.79 -11.53
C ASN A 535 -29.84 5.54 -10.09
N LEU A 536 -29.16 6.08 -9.07
CA LEU A 536 -29.61 6.04 -7.68
C LEU A 536 -30.34 7.33 -7.29
N HIS A 537 -31.58 7.22 -6.84
CA HIS A 537 -32.37 8.32 -6.29
C HIS A 537 -32.24 8.35 -4.75
N VAL A 538 -31.77 9.48 -4.21
CA VAL A 538 -31.51 9.67 -2.77
C VAL A 538 -32.38 10.82 -2.27
N THR A 539 -33.10 10.60 -1.17
CA THR A 539 -33.93 11.63 -0.51
C THR A 539 -33.42 11.89 0.93
N PRO A 540 -33.71 13.06 1.52
CA PRO A 540 -33.34 13.33 2.92
C PRO A 540 -33.88 12.26 3.89
N ALA A 541 -35.12 11.81 3.68
CA ALA A 541 -35.74 10.76 4.49
C ALA A 541 -35.00 9.42 4.38
N SER A 542 -34.61 9.02 3.17
CA SER A 542 -33.85 7.77 2.98
C SER A 542 -32.48 7.78 3.67
N VAL A 543 -31.80 8.94 3.68
CA VAL A 543 -30.50 9.08 4.35
C VAL A 543 -30.65 8.92 5.86
N GLN A 544 -31.64 9.58 6.45
CA GLN A 544 -31.92 9.46 7.87
C GLN A 544 -32.30 8.02 8.25
N GLN A 545 -33.19 7.41 7.47
CA GLN A 545 -33.64 6.03 7.70
C GLN A 545 -32.47 5.04 7.64
N VAL A 546 -31.62 5.13 6.62
CA VAL A 546 -30.43 4.27 6.49
C VAL A 546 -29.49 4.44 7.68
N LEU A 547 -29.19 5.68 8.07
CA LEU A 547 -28.29 5.95 9.19
C LEU A 547 -28.77 5.29 10.48
N ILE A 548 -30.06 5.47 10.81
CA ILE A 548 -30.62 4.96 12.07
C ILE A 548 -31.02 3.48 12.02
N GLN A 549 -31.07 2.84 10.86
CA GLN A 549 -31.44 1.42 10.78
C GLN A 549 -30.23 0.51 10.53
N ARG A 550 -29.19 1.02 9.84
CA ARG A 550 -28.16 0.16 9.22
C ARG A 550 -26.72 0.51 9.61
N CYS A 551 -26.45 1.66 10.22
CA CYS A 551 -25.07 2.14 10.41
C CYS A 551 -24.56 2.05 11.86
N ARG A 552 -23.37 1.46 12.04
CA ARG A 552 -22.58 1.48 13.27
C ARG A 552 -21.09 1.69 12.96
N ALA A 553 -20.32 2.13 13.95
CA ALA A 553 -18.88 2.33 13.82
C ALA A 553 -18.13 2.00 15.11
N ARG A 554 -16.89 1.52 14.97
CA ARG A 554 -15.91 1.41 16.06
C ARG A 554 -14.90 2.55 15.96
N LEU A 555 -14.66 3.23 17.06
CA LEU A 555 -13.74 4.36 17.18
C LEU A 555 -12.75 4.14 18.31
N SER A 556 -11.62 4.84 18.27
CA SER A 556 -10.73 4.95 19.42
C SER A 556 -11.42 5.69 20.58
N GLN A 557 -11.09 5.35 21.83
CA GLN A 557 -11.65 6.04 22.99
C GLN A 557 -11.37 7.55 22.96
N GLY A 558 -12.41 8.38 23.13
CA GLY A 558 -12.34 9.84 23.06
C GLY A 558 -12.62 10.45 21.67
N ASP A 559 -12.95 9.62 20.67
CA ASP A 559 -13.30 10.06 19.31
C ASP A 559 -14.81 10.26 19.09
N ASP A 560 -15.66 10.08 20.10
CA ASP A 560 -17.12 10.20 20.05
C ASP A 560 -17.65 11.65 20.12
N MET A 561 -16.80 12.63 19.78
CA MET A 561 -17.14 14.05 19.77
C MET A 561 -18.05 14.43 18.58
N PRO A 562 -18.95 15.43 18.70
CA PRO A 562 -19.97 15.75 17.68
C PRO A 562 -19.43 15.90 16.25
N GLN A 563 -18.30 16.59 16.08
CA GLN A 563 -17.69 16.83 14.77
C GLN A 563 -17.18 15.53 14.12
N ARG A 564 -16.71 14.57 14.93
CA ARG A 564 -16.24 13.28 14.44
C ARG A 564 -17.41 12.35 14.16
N LEU A 565 -18.45 12.38 14.98
CA LEU A 565 -19.69 11.63 14.72
C LEU A 565 -20.31 11.99 13.36
N GLN A 566 -20.24 13.26 12.93
CA GLN A 566 -20.65 13.68 11.60
C GLN A 566 -19.86 12.96 10.49
N ALA A 567 -18.53 12.98 10.55
CA ALA A 567 -17.67 12.33 9.55
C ALA A 567 -17.84 10.80 9.55
N VAL A 568 -17.99 10.21 10.73
CA VAL A 568 -18.26 8.77 10.91
C VAL A 568 -19.61 8.41 10.28
N ALA A 569 -20.65 9.20 10.51
CA ALA A 569 -21.96 9.02 9.89
C ALA A 569 -21.90 9.12 8.36
N GLU A 570 -21.14 10.09 7.83
CA GLU A 570 -20.92 10.26 6.39
C GLU A 570 -20.20 9.04 5.80
N GLN A 571 -19.13 8.55 6.43
CA GLN A 571 -18.39 7.38 5.95
C GLN A 571 -19.21 6.08 6.02
N SER A 572 -19.96 5.87 7.10
CA SER A 572 -20.88 4.74 7.23
C SER A 572 -21.96 4.79 6.15
N LEU A 573 -22.55 5.96 5.90
CA LEU A 573 -23.54 6.15 4.85
C LEU A 573 -22.96 5.90 3.45
N CYS A 574 -21.77 6.42 3.15
CA CYS A 574 -21.10 6.20 1.86
C CYS A 574 -20.81 4.71 1.64
N THR A 575 -20.39 4.00 2.70
CA THR A 575 -20.19 2.55 2.67
C THR A 575 -21.50 1.81 2.42
N TYR A 576 -22.59 2.25 3.04
CA TYR A 576 -23.92 1.70 2.80
C TYR A 576 -24.39 1.92 1.36
N LEU A 577 -24.22 3.12 0.80
CA LEU A 577 -24.57 3.43 -0.60
C LEU A 577 -23.87 2.46 -1.57
N ASP A 578 -22.58 2.20 -1.36
CA ASP A 578 -21.83 1.25 -2.17
C ASP A 578 -22.41 -0.18 -2.06
N ARG A 579 -22.71 -0.65 -0.84
CA ARG A 579 -23.29 -1.99 -0.62
C ARG A 579 -24.71 -2.09 -1.20
N PHE A 580 -25.53 -1.05 -1.04
CA PHE A 580 -26.88 -0.98 -1.56
C PHE A 580 -26.92 -1.06 -3.09
N VAL A 581 -26.09 -0.27 -3.77
CA VAL A 581 -25.99 -0.30 -5.24
C VAL A 581 -25.55 -1.68 -5.72
N ARG A 582 -24.52 -2.27 -5.10
CA ARG A 582 -24.05 -3.63 -5.43
C ARG A 582 -25.15 -4.67 -5.25
N MET A 583 -25.94 -4.57 -4.19
CA MET A 583 -27.07 -5.45 -3.94
C MET A 583 -28.13 -5.33 -5.03
N LYS A 584 -28.58 -4.11 -5.37
CA LYS A 584 -29.61 -3.91 -6.40
C LYS A 584 -29.15 -4.33 -7.80
N GLU A 585 -27.88 -4.10 -8.13
CA GLU A 585 -27.27 -4.59 -9.37
C GLU A 585 -27.25 -6.12 -9.41
N ARG A 586 -26.79 -6.77 -8.33
CA ARG A 586 -26.82 -8.23 -8.21
C ARG A 586 -28.22 -8.78 -8.40
N ASP A 587 -29.22 -8.19 -7.78
CA ASP A 587 -30.62 -8.62 -7.93
C ASP A 587 -31.11 -8.47 -9.38
N ALA A 588 -30.72 -7.37 -10.03
CA ALA A 588 -31.11 -7.07 -11.40
C ALA A 588 -30.41 -7.99 -12.42
N GLU A 589 -29.11 -8.23 -12.25
CA GLU A 589 -28.33 -9.14 -13.08
C GLU A 589 -28.75 -10.59 -12.86
N SER A 590 -29.07 -10.98 -11.63
CA SER A 590 -29.60 -12.31 -11.35
C SER A 590 -30.91 -12.54 -12.10
N LYS A 591 -31.83 -11.58 -12.11
CA LYS A 591 -33.09 -11.67 -12.89
C LYS A 591 -32.88 -11.74 -14.40
N ASN A 592 -31.72 -11.32 -14.89
CA ASN A 592 -31.35 -11.30 -16.30
C ASN A 592 -30.18 -12.24 -16.59
N ALA A 593 -29.98 -13.28 -15.76
CA ALA A 593 -28.95 -14.27 -15.97
C ALA A 593 -29.44 -15.36 -16.95
N GLU A 594 -28.51 -15.90 -17.71
CA GLU A 594 -28.72 -17.07 -18.56
C GLU A 594 -27.50 -18.01 -18.49
N PRO A 595 -27.70 -19.31 -18.71
CA PRO A 595 -26.59 -20.25 -18.76
C PRO A 595 -25.81 -20.14 -20.08
N SER A 596 -24.51 -19.91 -19.94
CA SER A 596 -23.49 -19.93 -20.99
C SER A 596 -22.52 -21.10 -20.76
N TYR A 597 -21.84 -21.60 -21.78
CA TYR A 597 -20.96 -22.78 -21.66
C TYR A 597 -19.51 -22.43 -21.91
N LEU A 598 -18.61 -22.87 -21.01
CA LEU A 598 -17.18 -22.64 -21.16
C LEU A 598 -16.59 -23.47 -22.30
N THR A 599 -15.79 -22.81 -23.13
CA THR A 599 -15.02 -23.46 -24.22
C THR A 599 -13.55 -23.50 -23.87
N ALA A 600 -12.79 -24.39 -24.53
CA ALA A 600 -11.35 -24.46 -24.33
C ALA A 600 -10.64 -23.13 -24.69
N ALA A 601 -11.18 -22.33 -25.61
CA ALA A 601 -10.61 -21.05 -26.03
C ALA A 601 -11.08 -19.86 -25.17
N ASP A 602 -11.90 -20.09 -24.15
CA ASP A 602 -12.45 -19.03 -23.32
C ASP A 602 -11.34 -18.29 -22.56
N PRO A 603 -11.26 -16.95 -22.67
CA PRO A 603 -10.21 -16.16 -22.01
C PRO A 603 -10.28 -16.21 -20.47
N ARG A 604 -11.40 -16.65 -19.90
CA ARG A 604 -11.58 -16.83 -18.45
C ARG A 604 -10.88 -18.09 -17.91
N VAL A 605 -10.48 -19.00 -18.79
CA VAL A 605 -9.70 -20.20 -18.45
C VAL A 605 -8.22 -19.87 -18.57
N LEU A 606 -7.45 -20.12 -17.50
CA LEU A 606 -6.03 -19.82 -17.46
C LEU A 606 -5.29 -20.44 -18.66
N SER A 607 -4.40 -19.67 -19.28
CA SER A 607 -3.56 -20.11 -20.40
C SER A 607 -2.11 -20.33 -20.00
N ALA A 608 -1.59 -19.51 -19.08
CA ALA A 608 -0.22 -19.62 -18.60
C ALA A 608 -0.02 -18.97 -17.23
N TYR A 609 0.95 -19.48 -16.48
CA TYR A 609 1.54 -18.83 -15.33
C TYR A 609 2.76 -18.01 -15.74
N GLN A 610 2.89 -16.83 -15.14
CA GLN A 610 4.12 -16.04 -15.13
C GLN A 610 4.86 -16.32 -13.82
N ILE A 611 6.09 -16.80 -13.92
CA ILE A 611 6.93 -17.20 -12.80
C ILE A 611 8.14 -16.26 -12.79
N ARG A 612 8.46 -15.65 -11.64
CA ARG A 612 9.67 -14.85 -11.48
C ARG A 612 10.51 -15.39 -10.34
N VAL A 613 11.81 -15.57 -10.57
CA VAL A 613 12.70 -16.33 -9.67
C VAL A 613 13.99 -15.57 -9.39
N THR A 614 14.21 -15.12 -8.16
CA THR A 614 15.38 -14.29 -7.77
C THR A 614 16.66 -15.08 -7.56
N SER A 615 16.57 -16.39 -7.30
CA SER A 615 17.73 -17.25 -7.10
C SER A 615 18.19 -17.87 -8.41
N ASP A 616 19.45 -17.63 -8.81
CA ASP A 616 20.03 -18.19 -10.05
C ASP A 616 20.00 -19.72 -10.07
N SER A 617 20.30 -20.37 -8.95
CA SER A 617 20.27 -21.83 -8.86
C SER A 617 18.85 -22.38 -9.04
N LEU A 618 17.84 -21.70 -8.47
CA LEU A 618 16.44 -22.11 -8.60
C LEU A 618 15.91 -21.78 -10.00
N ALA A 619 16.34 -20.66 -10.59
CA ALA A 619 15.99 -20.28 -11.94
C ALA A 619 16.52 -21.31 -12.96
N ALA A 620 17.75 -21.80 -12.80
CA ALA A 620 18.29 -22.87 -13.64
C ALA A 620 17.49 -24.19 -13.51
N GLN A 621 17.08 -24.55 -12.29
CA GLN A 621 16.24 -25.72 -12.06
C GLN A 621 14.87 -25.58 -12.72
N ILE A 622 14.22 -24.42 -12.58
CA ILE A 622 12.91 -24.15 -13.20
C ILE A 622 13.03 -24.14 -14.72
N GLU A 623 14.07 -23.52 -15.28
CA GLU A 623 14.34 -23.53 -16.72
C GLU A 623 14.46 -24.95 -17.28
N GLN A 624 15.19 -25.83 -16.57
CA GLN A 624 15.30 -27.24 -16.93
C GLN A 624 13.96 -27.98 -16.81
N LEU A 625 13.18 -27.70 -15.77
CA LEU A 625 11.86 -28.30 -15.56
C LEU A 625 10.86 -27.92 -16.66
N LEU A 626 10.91 -26.68 -17.15
CA LEU A 626 10.01 -26.20 -18.21
C LEU A 626 10.27 -26.86 -19.58
N GLN A 627 11.43 -27.50 -19.77
CA GLN A 627 11.73 -28.32 -20.95
C GLN A 627 11.10 -29.72 -20.87
N GLY A 628 10.70 -30.17 -19.68
CA GLY A 628 10.09 -31.48 -19.43
C GLY A 628 8.57 -31.45 -19.37
N ASN A 629 7.97 -32.62 -19.12
CA ASN A 629 6.52 -32.71 -18.84
C ASN A 629 6.25 -32.46 -17.35
N LEU A 630 5.36 -31.51 -17.05
CA LEU A 630 5.01 -31.11 -15.68
C LEU A 630 3.71 -31.75 -15.16
N ASP A 631 3.29 -32.85 -15.80
CA ASP A 631 2.03 -33.54 -15.55
C ASP A 631 2.07 -34.53 -14.36
N SER A 632 2.62 -34.07 -13.24
CA SER A 632 2.77 -34.87 -12.01
C SER A 632 2.91 -33.97 -10.78
N ASP A 633 2.53 -34.49 -9.61
CA ASP A 633 2.77 -33.85 -8.32
C ASP A 633 4.28 -33.71 -8.06
N ALA A 634 4.73 -32.52 -7.65
CA ALA A 634 6.11 -32.31 -7.18
C ALA A 634 6.23 -31.07 -6.27
N GLY A 635 7.34 -30.93 -5.53
CA GLY A 635 7.40 -30.00 -4.39
C GLY A 635 8.65 -29.14 -4.18
N GLU A 636 9.81 -29.41 -4.78
CA GLU A 636 11.04 -28.68 -4.40
C GLU A 636 11.31 -27.43 -5.25
N SER A 637 11.44 -27.55 -6.57
CA SER A 637 11.80 -26.40 -7.41
C SER A 637 10.57 -25.63 -7.92
N LEU A 638 9.50 -26.34 -8.28
CA LEU A 638 8.23 -25.77 -8.71
C LEU A 638 7.06 -26.61 -8.14
N PRO A 639 6.58 -26.27 -6.94
CA PRO A 639 5.49 -26.98 -6.26
C PRO A 639 4.21 -26.97 -7.10
N ARG A 640 3.64 -28.16 -7.32
CA ARG A 640 2.50 -28.33 -8.21
C ARG A 640 1.71 -29.59 -7.90
N LEU A 641 0.45 -29.59 -8.32
CA LEU A 641 -0.45 -30.73 -8.30
C LEU A 641 -0.92 -31.04 -9.71
N HIS A 642 -1.01 -32.34 -10.00
CA HIS A 642 -1.74 -32.86 -11.14
C HIS A 642 -3.11 -33.40 -10.69
N VAL A 643 -4.17 -32.98 -11.36
CA VAL A 643 -5.54 -33.40 -11.06
C VAL A 643 -6.22 -33.78 -12.37
N ASP A 644 -6.47 -35.08 -12.58
CA ASP A 644 -7.09 -35.62 -13.80
C ASP A 644 -8.43 -34.94 -14.16
N ARG A 645 -9.15 -34.48 -13.14
CA ARG A 645 -10.46 -33.84 -13.26
C ARG A 645 -10.38 -32.31 -13.39
N SER A 646 -9.18 -31.72 -13.38
CA SER A 646 -9.05 -30.28 -13.58
C SER A 646 -9.08 -29.92 -15.06
N LEU A 647 -9.70 -28.78 -15.40
CA LEU A 647 -9.78 -28.27 -16.77
C LEU A 647 -8.42 -27.85 -17.33
N TYR A 648 -7.41 -27.64 -16.48
CA TYR A 648 -6.03 -27.46 -16.90
C TYR A 648 -5.06 -28.00 -15.85
N ASN A 649 -3.88 -28.42 -16.31
CA ASN A 649 -2.77 -28.86 -15.46
C ASN A 649 -1.45 -28.22 -15.92
N PRO A 650 -0.45 -28.09 -15.04
CA PRO A 650 -0.53 -28.36 -13.60
C PRO A 650 -1.20 -27.20 -12.83
N LEU A 651 -1.71 -27.50 -11.63
CA LEU A 651 -2.11 -26.48 -10.66
C LEU A 651 -0.89 -26.14 -9.77
N LEU A 652 -0.32 -24.96 -9.94
CA LEU A 652 0.83 -24.54 -9.11
C LEU A 652 0.39 -24.29 -7.66
N THR A 653 1.22 -24.73 -6.71
CA THR A 653 1.03 -24.48 -5.28
C THR A 653 2.12 -23.55 -4.76
N GLU A 654 1.87 -22.91 -3.63
CA GLU A 654 2.93 -22.23 -2.92
C GLU A 654 3.90 -23.24 -2.29
N GLY A 655 5.20 -22.94 -2.37
CA GLY A 655 6.25 -23.73 -1.71
C GLY A 655 6.42 -23.40 -0.24
N GLY A 656 7.47 -23.97 0.37
CA GLY A 656 7.88 -23.63 1.74
C GLY A 656 8.31 -22.16 1.87
N THR A 657 8.57 -21.74 3.11
CA THR A 657 8.93 -20.33 3.42
C THR A 657 10.09 -19.84 2.57
N GLU A 658 11.16 -20.62 2.41
CA GLU A 658 12.33 -20.27 1.58
C GLU A 658 12.00 -20.12 0.09
N TRP A 659 11.13 -20.99 -0.44
CA TRP A 659 10.70 -20.93 -1.84
C TRP A 659 9.87 -19.66 -2.10
N ARG A 660 8.94 -19.32 -1.19
CA ARG A 660 8.13 -18.10 -1.29
C ARG A 660 8.98 -16.82 -1.23
N LYS A 661 10.19 -16.86 -0.67
CA LYS A 661 11.11 -15.70 -0.69
C LYS A 661 11.73 -15.48 -2.06
N GLN A 662 11.83 -16.53 -2.86
CA GLN A 662 12.62 -16.56 -4.08
C GLN A 662 11.75 -16.60 -5.34
N VAL A 663 10.47 -16.94 -5.23
CA VAL A 663 9.56 -17.12 -6.36
C VAL A 663 8.29 -16.30 -6.22
N SER A 664 7.97 -15.55 -7.26
CA SER A 664 6.70 -14.86 -7.44
C SER A 664 5.91 -15.51 -8.58
N LEU A 665 4.61 -15.75 -8.37
CA LEU A 665 3.71 -16.38 -9.33
C LEU A 665 2.55 -15.44 -9.68
N HIS A 666 2.22 -15.37 -10.96
CA HIS A 666 1.01 -14.72 -11.45
C HIS A 666 0.28 -15.58 -12.48
N PRO A 667 -0.99 -15.97 -12.25
CA PRO A 667 -1.75 -15.84 -11.00
C PRO A 667 -1.06 -16.54 -9.80
N PRO A 668 -1.39 -16.18 -8.55
CA PRO A 668 -0.77 -16.76 -7.36
C PRO A 668 -0.94 -18.29 -7.32
N GLY A 669 -0.01 -19.00 -6.67
CA GLY A 669 -0.12 -20.44 -6.42
C GLY A 669 -1.24 -20.78 -5.43
N LEU A 670 -1.63 -22.05 -5.35
CA LEU A 670 -2.57 -22.53 -4.33
C LEU A 670 -1.95 -22.35 -2.94
N ASN A 671 -2.65 -21.65 -2.05
CA ASN A 671 -2.23 -21.54 -0.65
C ASN A 671 -2.38 -22.91 0.07
N VAL A 672 -2.02 -22.98 1.36
CA VAL A 672 -2.04 -24.24 2.12
C VAL A 672 -3.45 -24.86 2.19
N ASP A 673 -4.47 -24.04 2.44
CA ASP A 673 -5.86 -24.48 2.61
C ASP A 673 -6.48 -24.87 1.26
N GLU A 674 -6.25 -24.07 0.22
CA GLU A 674 -6.65 -24.37 -1.17
C GLU A 674 -5.99 -25.65 -1.70
N ARG A 675 -4.69 -25.83 -1.42
CA ARG A 675 -3.96 -27.04 -1.77
C ARG A 675 -4.57 -28.25 -1.08
N GLN A 676 -4.87 -28.14 0.21
CA GLN A 676 -5.50 -29.21 0.97
C GLN A 676 -6.89 -29.53 0.42
N PHE A 677 -7.68 -28.51 0.05
CA PHE A 677 -9.00 -28.67 -0.55
C PHE A 677 -8.94 -29.51 -1.83
N ILE A 678 -8.04 -29.17 -2.75
CA ILE A 678 -7.87 -29.92 -4.00
C ILE A 678 -7.41 -31.35 -3.74
N ILE A 679 -6.50 -31.57 -2.78
CA ILE A 679 -6.05 -32.91 -2.39
C ILE A 679 -7.21 -33.75 -1.85
N ASP A 680 -8.05 -33.17 -0.98
CA ASP A 680 -9.18 -33.85 -0.37
C ASP A 680 -10.24 -34.23 -1.41
N ILE A 681 -10.57 -33.32 -2.34
CA ILE A 681 -11.52 -33.61 -3.44
C ILE A 681 -10.96 -34.69 -4.38
N ARG A 682 -9.68 -34.60 -4.74
CA ARG A 682 -9.02 -35.61 -5.58
C ARG A 682 -9.06 -37.00 -4.92
N LYS A 683 -8.75 -37.07 -3.62
CA LYS A 683 -8.80 -38.31 -2.84
C LYS A 683 -10.23 -38.84 -2.71
N PHE A 684 -11.18 -37.99 -2.33
CA PHE A 684 -12.59 -38.37 -2.21
C PHE A 684 -13.10 -38.97 -3.51
N TRP A 685 -12.83 -38.32 -4.64
CA TRP A 685 -13.26 -38.79 -5.94
C TRP A 685 -12.63 -40.14 -6.30
N ALA A 686 -11.32 -40.29 -6.11
CA ALA A 686 -10.63 -41.56 -6.36
C ALA A 686 -11.26 -42.72 -5.58
N ASP A 687 -11.58 -42.50 -4.29
CA ASP A 687 -12.12 -43.53 -3.41
C ASP A 687 -13.61 -43.86 -3.65
N ASN A 688 -14.41 -42.89 -4.16
CA ASN A 688 -15.88 -43.02 -4.18
C ASN A 688 -16.50 -43.03 -5.58
N HIS A 689 -15.82 -42.60 -6.64
CA HIS A 689 -16.42 -42.42 -7.98
C HIS A 689 -16.99 -43.69 -8.61
N THR A 690 -16.61 -44.89 -8.15
CA THR A 690 -17.17 -46.16 -8.65
C THR A 690 -18.40 -46.63 -7.86
N LEU A 691 -18.70 -46.00 -6.73
CA LEU A 691 -19.77 -46.38 -5.81
C LEU A 691 -21.00 -45.47 -6.01
N PRO A 692 -22.23 -45.96 -5.81
CA PRO A 692 -23.41 -45.09 -5.73
C PRO A 692 -23.26 -44.06 -4.59
N PRO A 693 -23.70 -42.80 -4.77
CA PRO A 693 -24.38 -42.22 -5.93
C PRO A 693 -23.46 -41.64 -7.03
N TRP A 694 -22.14 -41.81 -6.94
CA TRP A 694 -21.14 -41.14 -7.77
C TRP A 694 -20.80 -41.85 -9.08
N ARG A 695 -21.14 -43.14 -9.17
CA ARG A 695 -20.84 -43.99 -10.34
C ARG A 695 -21.24 -43.37 -11.68
N ASP A 696 -22.39 -42.69 -11.72
CA ASP A 696 -22.95 -42.10 -12.94
C ASP A 696 -22.78 -40.57 -12.96
N GLN A 697 -21.76 -40.07 -12.24
CA GLN A 697 -21.42 -38.65 -12.16
C GLN A 697 -20.03 -38.40 -12.77
N GLU A 698 -19.90 -37.30 -13.52
CA GLU A 698 -18.62 -36.80 -14.01
C GLU A 698 -18.25 -35.51 -13.29
N LEU A 699 -17.07 -35.51 -12.64
CA LEU A 699 -16.52 -34.34 -11.96
C LEU A 699 -15.54 -33.58 -12.87
N HIS A 700 -15.70 -32.26 -12.94
CA HIS A 700 -14.71 -31.34 -13.53
C HIS A 700 -14.42 -30.20 -12.55
N ILE A 701 -13.17 -29.72 -12.51
CA ILE A 701 -12.71 -28.70 -11.57
C ILE A 701 -12.00 -27.58 -12.31
N LEU A 702 -12.38 -26.33 -12.06
CA LEU A 702 -11.65 -25.14 -12.50
C LEU A 702 -11.18 -24.37 -11.29
N ARG A 703 -9.87 -24.12 -11.20
CA ARG A 703 -9.35 -23.03 -10.39
C ARG A 703 -9.57 -21.72 -11.13
N ASN A 704 -10.44 -20.89 -10.60
CA ASN A 704 -10.86 -19.62 -11.17
C ASN A 704 -9.82 -18.54 -10.83
N THR A 705 -9.61 -17.60 -11.75
CA THR A 705 -8.70 -16.47 -11.50
C THR A 705 -9.49 -15.23 -11.12
N ALA A 706 -9.12 -14.57 -10.02
CA ALA A 706 -9.74 -13.31 -9.65
C ALA A 706 -9.61 -12.25 -10.77
N ARG A 707 -10.66 -11.46 -10.99
CA ARG A 707 -10.77 -10.36 -11.99
C ARG A 707 -10.81 -10.78 -13.47
N THR A 708 -10.12 -11.84 -13.86
CA THR A 708 -10.09 -12.31 -15.27
C THR A 708 -10.94 -13.55 -15.51
N GLY A 709 -11.26 -14.28 -14.45
CA GLY A 709 -12.03 -15.52 -14.51
C GLY A 709 -13.54 -15.27 -14.57
N ILE A 710 -14.29 -16.28 -14.11
CA ILE A 710 -15.74 -16.22 -14.03
C ILE A 710 -16.12 -15.34 -12.83
N GLY A 711 -16.42 -14.08 -13.14
CA GLY A 711 -16.95 -13.12 -12.20
C GLY A 711 -18.47 -13.19 -12.12
N LEU A 712 -18.98 -13.10 -10.91
CA LEU A 712 -20.40 -12.99 -10.61
C LEU A 712 -20.69 -11.56 -10.15
N PHE A 713 -21.73 -11.00 -10.77
CA PHE A 713 -22.27 -9.67 -10.56
C PHE A 713 -21.29 -8.49 -10.73
N ASN A 714 -21.59 -7.59 -11.66
CA ASN A 714 -20.64 -6.65 -12.27
C ASN A 714 -19.87 -5.78 -11.25
N ARG A 715 -20.53 -5.03 -10.36
CA ARG A 715 -19.83 -4.22 -9.32
C ARG A 715 -19.65 -4.91 -7.98
N SER A 716 -20.30 -6.06 -7.75
CA SER A 716 -20.01 -6.86 -6.56
C SER A 716 -18.59 -7.42 -6.63
N GLY A 717 -18.13 -7.74 -7.85
CA GLY A 717 -16.78 -8.23 -8.09
C GLY A 717 -16.50 -9.56 -7.38
N PHE A 718 -17.51 -10.42 -7.23
CA PHE A 718 -17.33 -11.72 -6.59
C PHE A 718 -16.76 -12.75 -7.57
N TYR A 719 -15.56 -13.23 -7.29
CA TYR A 719 -14.88 -14.27 -8.07
C TYR A 719 -14.57 -15.43 -7.12
N PRO A 720 -15.39 -16.50 -7.09
CA PRO A 720 -15.10 -17.67 -6.26
C PRO A 720 -13.86 -18.38 -6.78
N ASP A 721 -12.99 -18.86 -5.88
CA ASP A 721 -11.69 -19.44 -6.25
C ASP A 721 -11.78 -20.75 -7.03
N PHE A 722 -12.83 -21.55 -6.82
CA PHE A 722 -13.05 -22.80 -7.54
C PHE A 722 -14.47 -22.96 -8.04
N LEU A 723 -14.59 -23.62 -9.20
CA LEU A 723 -15.85 -24.13 -9.73
C LEU A 723 -15.72 -25.62 -9.94
N LEU A 724 -16.72 -26.37 -9.46
CA LEU A 724 -16.82 -27.80 -9.65
C LEU A 724 -18.10 -28.10 -10.43
N TRP A 725 -18.01 -28.91 -11.48
CA TRP A 725 -19.17 -29.41 -12.22
C TRP A 725 -19.37 -30.88 -11.94
N LEU A 726 -20.56 -31.24 -11.50
CA LEU A 726 -21.00 -32.63 -11.35
C LEU A 726 -22.10 -32.90 -12.37
N SER A 727 -21.76 -33.62 -13.45
CA SER A 727 -22.68 -33.95 -14.53
C SER A 727 -23.19 -35.37 -14.37
N SER A 728 -24.50 -35.53 -14.23
CA SER A 728 -25.17 -36.83 -14.13
C SER A 728 -25.40 -37.41 -15.52
N THR A 729 -24.79 -38.55 -15.83
CA THR A 729 -25.00 -39.24 -17.13
C THR A 729 -26.37 -39.89 -17.23
N ASP A 730 -27.00 -40.22 -16.09
CA ASP A 730 -28.33 -40.82 -16.02
C ASP A 730 -29.44 -39.76 -16.22
N THR A 731 -29.41 -38.69 -15.41
CA THR A 731 -30.50 -37.69 -15.40
C THR A 731 -30.29 -36.54 -16.39
N GLY A 732 -29.06 -36.33 -16.86
CA GLY A 732 -28.64 -35.16 -17.64
C GLY A 732 -28.58 -33.86 -16.83
N THR A 733 -28.67 -33.95 -15.51
CA THR A 733 -28.56 -32.79 -14.60
C THR A 733 -27.10 -32.38 -14.44
N VAL A 734 -26.81 -31.08 -14.50
CA VAL A 734 -25.48 -30.54 -14.20
C VAL A 734 -25.54 -29.67 -12.95
N ARG A 735 -24.77 -30.02 -11.92
CA ARG A 735 -24.58 -29.21 -10.71
C ARG A 735 -23.29 -28.43 -10.84
N VAL A 736 -23.35 -27.12 -10.61
CA VAL A 736 -22.19 -26.22 -10.57
C VAL A 736 -22.03 -25.73 -9.15
N ILE A 737 -20.90 -26.06 -8.53
CA ILE A 737 -20.60 -25.74 -7.14
C ILE A 737 -19.47 -24.70 -7.14
N PHE A 738 -19.80 -23.49 -6.68
CA PHE A 738 -18.86 -22.39 -6.51
C PHE A 738 -18.27 -22.46 -5.10
N VAL A 739 -16.95 -22.49 -4.99
CA VAL A 739 -16.24 -22.65 -3.71
C VAL A 739 -15.23 -21.54 -3.53
N ASP A 740 -15.28 -20.88 -2.38
CA ASP A 740 -14.39 -19.78 -1.99
C ASP A 740 -13.75 -20.11 -0.63
N PRO A 741 -12.54 -20.71 -0.59
CA PRO A 741 -11.81 -20.92 0.66
C PRO A 741 -11.45 -19.59 1.31
N HIS A 742 -11.98 -19.33 2.51
CA HIS A 742 -11.81 -18.05 3.18
C HIS A 742 -11.73 -18.18 4.70
N GLY A 743 -10.76 -17.48 5.29
CA GLY A 743 -10.61 -17.35 6.74
C GLY A 743 -11.62 -16.34 7.31
N LEU A 744 -12.26 -16.69 8.41
CA LEU A 744 -13.26 -15.83 9.07
C LEU A 744 -12.71 -15.05 10.28
N HIS A 745 -11.39 -15.04 10.48
CA HIS A 745 -10.73 -14.44 11.66
C HIS A 745 -10.89 -12.91 11.80
N HIS A 746 -10.70 -12.15 10.71
CA HIS A 746 -10.62 -10.68 10.75
C HIS A 746 -11.90 -9.96 10.29
N GLY A 747 -12.93 -10.71 9.91
CA GLY A 747 -14.22 -10.17 9.46
C GLY A 747 -15.44 -10.90 9.99
N GLY A 748 -15.27 -12.07 10.63
CA GLY A 748 -16.39 -12.88 11.11
C GLY A 748 -17.39 -13.22 10.01
N LEU A 749 -18.62 -13.46 10.42
CA LEU A 749 -19.76 -13.72 9.54
C LEU A 749 -20.27 -12.41 8.91
N ALA A 750 -20.37 -11.34 9.70
CA ALA A 750 -20.90 -10.05 9.28
C ALA A 750 -20.05 -9.38 8.18
N GLY A 751 -18.72 -9.46 8.28
CA GLY A 751 -17.79 -8.92 7.27
C GLY A 751 -17.84 -9.68 5.94
N ASN A 752 -18.38 -10.90 5.94
CA ASN A 752 -18.53 -11.75 4.76
C ASN A 752 -19.98 -11.85 4.27
N ALA A 753 -20.90 -11.02 4.79
CA ALA A 753 -22.31 -11.02 4.42
C ALA A 753 -22.54 -10.85 2.91
N ASP A 754 -21.76 -9.99 2.24
CA ASP A 754 -21.86 -9.78 0.79
C ASP A 754 -21.53 -11.06 0.00
N LYS A 755 -20.55 -11.85 0.46
CA LYS A 755 -20.17 -13.15 -0.14
C LYS A 755 -21.25 -14.19 0.09
N PHE A 756 -21.76 -14.32 1.32
CA PHE A 756 -22.85 -15.24 1.62
C PHE A 756 -24.08 -14.93 0.75
N ALA A 757 -24.46 -13.65 0.66
CA ALA A 757 -25.58 -13.22 -0.19
C ALA A 757 -25.32 -13.48 -1.69
N ALA A 758 -24.08 -13.36 -2.16
CA ALA A 758 -23.71 -13.73 -3.53
C ALA A 758 -23.84 -15.25 -3.78
N LEU A 759 -23.45 -16.09 -2.82
CA LEU A 759 -23.58 -17.54 -2.90
C LEU A 759 -25.04 -18.01 -2.81
N ASP A 760 -25.87 -17.35 -2.01
CA ASP A 760 -27.31 -17.63 -1.94
C ASP A 760 -28.04 -17.18 -3.21
N ALA A 761 -27.64 -16.06 -3.82
CA ALA A 761 -28.19 -15.62 -5.10
C ALA A 761 -27.99 -16.68 -6.21
N LEU A 762 -26.86 -17.40 -6.21
CA LEU A 762 -26.64 -18.53 -7.13
C LEU A 762 -27.68 -19.64 -6.93
N ARG A 763 -28.02 -19.98 -5.69
CA ARG A 763 -29.07 -20.98 -5.42
C ARG A 763 -30.40 -20.54 -6.00
N ALA A 764 -30.75 -19.26 -5.85
CA ALA A 764 -31.98 -18.69 -6.42
C ALA A 764 -32.00 -18.76 -7.95
N LEU A 765 -30.86 -18.60 -8.64
CA LEU A 765 -30.77 -18.73 -10.10
C LEU A 765 -31.17 -20.13 -10.59
N SER A 766 -30.92 -21.18 -9.81
CA SER A 766 -31.30 -22.57 -10.13
C SER A 766 -32.80 -22.76 -10.37
N ASN A 767 -33.63 -21.87 -9.79
CA ASN A 767 -35.07 -21.92 -9.87
C ASN A 767 -35.64 -21.15 -11.08
N GLN A 768 -34.81 -20.40 -11.80
CA GLN A 768 -35.23 -19.67 -13.00
C GLN A 768 -35.51 -20.63 -14.17
N PRO A 769 -36.47 -20.30 -15.05
CA PRO A 769 -36.78 -21.12 -16.22
C PRO A 769 -35.56 -21.48 -17.07
N GLU A 770 -34.68 -20.51 -17.32
CA GLU A 770 -33.49 -20.65 -18.18
C GLU A 770 -32.52 -21.74 -17.67
N PHE A 771 -32.40 -21.91 -16.35
CA PHE A 771 -31.56 -22.92 -15.72
C PHE A 771 -32.33 -24.24 -15.49
N ARG A 772 -33.60 -24.15 -15.07
CA ARG A 772 -34.45 -25.31 -14.77
C ARG A 772 -34.73 -26.15 -16.02
N GLU A 773 -35.02 -25.52 -17.15
CA GLU A 773 -35.28 -26.20 -18.44
C GLU A 773 -34.04 -26.97 -18.92
N LYS A 774 -32.85 -26.41 -18.70
CA LYS A 774 -31.56 -27.05 -19.02
C LYS A 774 -31.06 -28.00 -17.93
N LYS A 775 -31.85 -28.24 -16.87
CA LYS A 775 -31.49 -29.09 -15.71
C LYS A 775 -30.16 -28.67 -15.05
N ILE A 776 -29.91 -27.36 -14.97
CA ILE A 776 -28.73 -26.79 -14.32
C ILE A 776 -29.08 -26.41 -12.88
N ARG A 777 -28.22 -26.80 -11.94
CA ARG A 777 -28.30 -26.42 -10.53
C ARG A 777 -27.01 -25.70 -10.14
N LEU A 778 -27.13 -24.56 -9.48
CA LEU A 778 -26.03 -23.73 -9.02
C LEU A 778 -26.06 -23.69 -7.49
N ASN A 779 -24.93 -24.00 -6.87
CA ASN A 779 -24.75 -23.97 -5.43
C ASN A 779 -23.44 -23.27 -5.10
N GLY A 780 -23.38 -22.60 -3.95
CA GLY A 780 -22.20 -21.88 -3.50
C GLY A 780 -21.88 -22.19 -2.05
N PHE A 781 -20.59 -22.29 -1.72
CA PHE A 781 -20.09 -22.46 -0.37
C PHE A 781 -18.81 -21.64 -0.14
N LEU A 782 -18.78 -20.94 0.98
CA LEU A 782 -17.54 -20.44 1.58
C LEU A 782 -16.94 -21.59 2.40
N LEU A 783 -15.67 -21.89 2.20
CA LEU A 783 -14.98 -22.98 2.89
C LEU A 783 -14.03 -22.39 3.92
N THR A 784 -14.15 -22.74 5.21
CA THR A 784 -13.30 -22.15 6.25
C THR A 784 -12.52 -23.18 7.06
N THR A 785 -11.27 -22.84 7.38
CA THR A 785 -10.43 -23.54 8.36
C THR A 785 -10.48 -22.88 9.74
N THR A 786 -11.14 -21.71 9.85
CA THR A 786 -11.23 -20.94 11.09
C THR A 786 -12.05 -21.71 12.14
N PRO A 787 -11.48 -22.02 13.32
CA PRO A 787 -12.23 -22.61 14.43
C PRO A 787 -13.37 -21.69 14.89
N VAL A 788 -14.50 -22.28 15.29
CA VAL A 788 -15.72 -21.54 15.70
C VAL A 788 -15.45 -20.55 16.83
N ASP A 789 -14.62 -20.93 17.80
CA ASP A 789 -14.19 -20.09 18.94
C ASP A 789 -13.38 -18.85 18.52
N LYS A 790 -12.82 -18.86 17.31
CA LYS A 790 -12.06 -17.75 16.73
C LYS A 790 -12.88 -16.89 15.75
N ILE A 791 -14.17 -17.20 15.58
CA ILE A 791 -15.10 -16.36 14.80
C ILE A 791 -15.75 -15.37 15.77
N VAL A 792 -15.40 -14.10 15.63
CA VAL A 792 -15.73 -13.02 16.59
C VAL A 792 -17.23 -12.90 16.88
N ASP A 793 -18.06 -13.18 15.89
CA ASP A 793 -19.53 -13.05 15.91
C ASP A 793 -20.25 -14.40 15.79
N ALA A 794 -19.60 -15.53 16.14
CA ALA A 794 -20.27 -16.83 16.17
C ALA A 794 -21.34 -16.96 17.26
N GLU A 795 -21.35 -16.09 18.29
CA GLU A 795 -22.41 -16.02 19.33
C GLU A 795 -22.71 -17.37 20.02
N MET A 796 -21.68 -18.19 20.29
CA MET A 796 -21.80 -19.55 20.84
C MET A 796 -22.55 -20.57 19.95
N ARG A 797 -22.82 -20.25 18.67
CA ARG A 797 -23.38 -21.21 17.71
C ARG A 797 -22.40 -22.35 17.46
N SER A 798 -22.93 -23.55 17.36
CA SER A 798 -22.17 -24.73 16.94
C SER A 798 -21.84 -24.68 15.45
N GLU A 799 -20.83 -25.47 15.05
CA GLU A 799 -20.48 -25.67 13.64
C GLU A 799 -21.68 -26.07 12.77
N ALA A 800 -22.50 -27.02 13.24
CA ALA A 800 -23.67 -27.48 12.51
C ALA A 800 -24.75 -26.38 12.36
N GLU A 801 -24.90 -25.51 13.34
CA GLU A 801 -25.82 -24.37 13.24
C GLU A 801 -25.32 -23.35 12.22
N LEU A 802 -24.01 -23.08 12.20
CA LEU A 802 -23.41 -22.16 11.23
C LEU A 802 -23.51 -22.69 9.79
N GLU A 803 -23.22 -23.97 9.56
CA GLU A 803 -23.38 -24.61 8.24
C GLU A 803 -24.84 -24.63 7.74
N ARG A 804 -25.81 -24.65 8.68
CA ARG A 804 -27.24 -24.58 8.34
C ARG A 804 -27.70 -23.16 8.04
N THR A 805 -27.15 -22.16 8.73
CA THR A 805 -27.58 -20.76 8.61
C THR A 805 -26.93 -20.05 7.44
N TYR A 806 -25.68 -20.37 7.10
CA TYR A 806 -24.92 -19.71 6.05
C TYR A 806 -24.49 -20.72 4.98
N PRO A 807 -24.24 -20.31 3.73
CA PRO A 807 -23.58 -21.15 2.73
C PRO A 807 -22.09 -21.31 3.08
N LEU A 808 -21.83 -22.01 4.19
CA LEU A 808 -20.54 -22.18 4.86
C LEU A 808 -20.29 -23.66 5.10
N LEU A 809 -19.05 -24.12 4.88
CA LEU A 809 -18.58 -25.45 5.28
C LEU A 809 -17.25 -25.31 6.00
N PHE A 810 -17.02 -26.16 7.00
CA PHE A 810 -15.71 -26.23 7.65
C PHE A 810 -14.85 -27.29 6.98
N GLN A 811 -13.60 -26.95 6.66
CA GLN A 811 -12.66 -27.83 5.97
C GLN A 811 -12.07 -28.90 6.90
N ARG A 812 -12.94 -29.76 7.44
CA ARG A 812 -12.57 -30.85 8.35
C ARG A 812 -13.57 -32.00 8.27
N GLY A 813 -13.12 -33.20 8.63
CA GLY A 813 -13.96 -34.39 8.58
C GLY A 813 -14.42 -34.72 7.16
N ASP A 814 -15.72 -34.95 6.98
CA ASP A 814 -16.33 -35.43 5.73
C ASP A 814 -16.91 -34.29 4.86
N TYR A 815 -16.31 -33.10 4.92
CA TYR A 815 -16.81 -31.92 4.23
C TYR A 815 -16.81 -32.07 2.70
N ALA A 816 -15.84 -32.82 2.12
CA ALA A 816 -15.78 -33.10 0.69
C ALA A 816 -17.04 -33.85 0.21
N ARG A 817 -17.51 -34.82 1.01
CA ARG A 817 -18.78 -35.49 0.76
C ARG A 817 -19.94 -34.51 0.87
N LYS A 818 -20.03 -33.72 1.96
CA LYS A 818 -21.11 -32.73 2.14
C LYS A 818 -21.19 -31.79 0.94
N LEU A 819 -20.06 -31.23 0.51
CA LEU A 819 -19.93 -30.32 -0.62
C LEU A 819 -20.50 -30.93 -1.91
N LEU A 820 -20.05 -32.14 -2.27
CA LEU A 820 -20.45 -32.80 -3.51
C LEU A 820 -21.84 -33.44 -3.45
N GLN A 821 -22.30 -33.86 -2.25
CA GLN A 821 -23.50 -34.70 -2.10
C GLN A 821 -24.75 -33.86 -2.05
N THR A 822 -24.69 -32.66 -1.45
CA THR A 822 -25.76 -31.64 -1.34
C THR A 822 -27.04 -32.09 -2.03
N THR A 823 -27.81 -32.85 -1.27
CA THR A 823 -28.97 -33.59 -1.73
C THR A 823 -30.10 -32.64 -2.03
N ASP A 824 -30.96 -33.02 -2.97
CA ASP A 824 -32.27 -32.40 -3.20
C ASP A 824 -33.19 -32.44 -1.94
N ALA A 825 -32.75 -33.07 -0.83
CA ALA A 825 -33.51 -33.20 0.41
C ALA A 825 -33.43 -32.00 1.37
N ASP A 826 -32.54 -31.02 1.09
CA ASP A 826 -32.55 -29.69 1.74
C ASP A 826 -33.16 -28.61 0.82
N GLN A 827 -33.93 -29.01 -0.21
CA GLN A 827 -34.63 -28.12 -1.16
C GLN A 827 -35.98 -27.62 -0.66
#